data_AF-A0A2A5V8R0-F1
#
_entry.id   AF-A0A2A5V8R0-F1
#
_cell.length_a   1.000
_cell.length_b   1.000
_cell.length_c   1.000
_cell.angle_alpha   90.00
_cell.angle_beta   90.00
_cell.angle_gamma   90.00
#
_symmetry.space_group_name_H-M   'P 1'
#
loop_
_entity.id
_entity.type
_entity.pdbx_description
1 polymer ?
#
loop_
_entity_poly.entity_id
_entity_poly.type
_entity_poly.pdbx_seq_one_letter_code
_entity_poly.pdbx_strand_id
1 'polypeptide(L)'
;MAQNISVPDIGDFKNVEVIEILIKPGDQIKKNDPIVTIESDKSSVEVPSPETGKIKEVKVKVGDKVSQGSLLATMDSAKAIDSETETKEEIKTEKLPEKTDEQKTNGNLQTENVIKQDGESIKEVKKVFAAPASKDDIDPEETNEWIDSLNSVIENDGPSRASYLLNKVINQAYKSGLVLPDTRTTPYINTIPPESEIKSPGDQNIEKKIRAYIRWNAAAMVVKANKKSSELGGHIGTFASAATLYDVGMNHFWRAKNNKFGGDLIYFQGHSAPGMYARAFLEGRLTAKQLDGFRQEVSAGGLSSYPHPWLMPNFWQFPTVSMGLGPIMAIYQARFLKYLINRGLVKDEGRKIWVFLGDGEMDEPESLGAIGLAAREKLDNLIFVINCNLQRLDGPVRGNGKIIQELEGSFRGTGWNVIKVIWGSYWDQLLTKDKTGLLVKRMNECVDGEYQAFKAKGGSYVRDKFFGKYPELKELVSAMTDKDIWKLNRGGHDPHKVYAAYHTAMQHKGSPTVILAKTIKGYGMGKSGESMNTTHQQKKLDEKDLLYYRDRFGVPLTDKQVKNIEYFKPHENSEEIKYLKDKRLKLGGFIPERSSFAKAIKTPPKDIFEPFMKSTGDKEMSTTMALVRMLTALLRDKNFSPRLVPIIPDEARTFGMEGFFQKIGIYAHEGQKYEPVDSEQLSSYREDKSGQVLEEGITESGAMSSWIAAGTSYTNHDLEMIPIYIFYSMFGFQRVGDLAWAAGDSQARGFLIGATAGRTTLAGEGLQHQDGHSHLLASNIPNCVSYDPTFTYEMGIILRDGIRRMHEKKENIFYYITAMNENYPHPEKPKGCDEGIIKGIYLFQENNNKGKTKVQLLGSGTILREIIAAAKILSKDYNIDSDVWSVTSFNELRKDGMETERWNLLNPNEKRKKSYVQKCFEKRDGPIVAASDYTRSFSDQIRPYTDKQFYALGTDGYGRSDTRKNLRKFFEVDKEHIVAYTLSALANEQLIASTDAKNAIKKYNIDQEKLFPTKL
;
A
#
# COMPACT_ATOMS: atom_id res chain seq x y z
N MET A 1 -17.77 -32.84 -36.53
CA MET A 1 -16.55 -33.61 -36.89
C MET A 1 -15.68 -33.69 -35.63
N ALA A 2 -14.85 -34.72 -35.48
CA ALA A 2 -13.91 -34.75 -34.37
C ALA A 2 -12.78 -33.74 -34.64
N GLN A 3 -12.55 -32.84 -33.71
CA GLN A 3 -11.54 -31.79 -33.77
C GLN A 3 -10.37 -32.16 -32.87
N ASN A 4 -9.15 -31.99 -33.37
CA ASN A 4 -7.93 -32.28 -32.64
C ASN A 4 -7.58 -31.10 -31.73
N ILE A 5 -7.25 -31.40 -30.47
CA ILE A 5 -6.68 -30.44 -29.52
C ILE A 5 -5.22 -30.79 -29.35
N SER A 6 -4.34 -29.88 -29.78
CA SER A 6 -2.89 -30.02 -29.66
C SER A 6 -2.30 -29.03 -28.66
N VAL A 7 -1.07 -29.28 -28.21
CA VAL A 7 -0.27 -28.31 -27.45
C VAL A 7 -0.08 -27.04 -28.31
N PRO A 8 -0.40 -25.84 -27.80
CA PRO A 8 -0.20 -24.57 -28.50
C PRO A 8 1.30 -24.17 -28.56
N ASP A 9 1.61 -22.96 -28.99
CA ASP A 9 2.97 -22.43 -28.85
C ASP A 9 3.33 -22.28 -27.36
N ILE A 10 4.48 -22.81 -26.97
CA ILE A 10 5.04 -22.79 -25.61
C ILE A 10 6.42 -22.11 -25.57
N GLY A 11 6.75 -21.29 -26.58
CA GLY A 11 8.04 -20.65 -26.75
C GLY A 11 9.16 -21.66 -27.01
N ASP A 12 10.36 -21.36 -26.49
CA ASP A 12 11.56 -22.20 -26.69
C ASP A 12 11.48 -23.60 -26.05
N PHE A 13 10.47 -23.88 -25.22
CA PHE A 13 10.35 -25.15 -24.50
C PHE A 13 9.98 -26.32 -25.42
N LYS A 14 10.69 -27.45 -25.25
CA LYS A 14 10.47 -28.70 -26.01
C LYS A 14 10.56 -29.90 -25.09
N ASN A 15 9.75 -30.93 -25.34
CA ASN A 15 9.65 -32.15 -24.54
C ASN A 15 9.28 -31.91 -23.05
N VAL A 16 8.38 -30.96 -22.81
CA VAL A 16 7.80 -30.67 -21.49
C VAL A 16 6.90 -31.82 -21.03
N GLU A 17 6.76 -32.01 -19.72
CA GLU A 17 6.07 -33.17 -19.14
C GLU A 17 4.61 -32.85 -18.82
N VAL A 18 3.69 -33.74 -19.17
CA VAL A 18 2.29 -33.70 -18.70
C VAL A 18 2.24 -34.16 -17.24
N ILE A 19 2.01 -33.23 -16.31
CA ILE A 19 1.98 -33.53 -14.86
C ILE A 19 0.57 -33.82 -14.32
N GLU A 20 -0.47 -33.42 -15.05
CA GLU A 20 -1.87 -33.57 -14.64
C GLU A 20 -2.78 -33.60 -15.87
N ILE A 21 -3.83 -34.42 -15.82
CA ILE A 21 -4.89 -34.47 -16.83
C ILE A 21 -6.19 -34.03 -16.16
N LEU A 22 -6.83 -33.01 -16.72
CA LEU A 22 -7.96 -32.30 -16.11
C LEU A 22 -9.31 -32.68 -16.73
N ILE A 23 -9.30 -33.36 -17.87
CA ILE A 23 -10.48 -33.81 -18.63
C ILE A 23 -10.58 -35.33 -18.72
N LYS A 24 -11.79 -35.83 -18.95
CA LYS A 24 -12.11 -37.24 -19.19
C LYS A 24 -12.98 -37.39 -20.44
N PRO A 25 -12.95 -38.57 -21.11
CA PRO A 25 -13.91 -38.90 -22.16
C PRO A 25 -15.35 -38.72 -21.66
N GLY A 26 -16.13 -37.88 -22.35
CA GLY A 26 -17.49 -37.52 -21.99
C GLY A 26 -17.65 -36.13 -21.36
N ASP A 27 -16.58 -35.47 -20.91
CA ASP A 27 -16.69 -34.14 -20.27
C ASP A 27 -17.09 -33.04 -21.27
N GLN A 28 -17.95 -32.13 -20.83
CA GLN A 28 -18.37 -30.96 -21.59
C GLN A 28 -17.52 -29.76 -21.15
N ILE A 29 -16.71 -29.21 -22.06
CA ILE A 29 -15.77 -28.13 -21.78
C ILE A 29 -16.06 -26.89 -22.63
N LYS A 30 -15.68 -25.72 -22.13
CA LYS A 30 -15.74 -24.43 -22.81
C LYS A 30 -14.38 -24.05 -23.37
N LYS A 31 -14.38 -23.10 -24.31
CA LYS A 31 -13.18 -22.35 -24.66
C LYS A 31 -12.55 -21.77 -23.39
N ASN A 32 -11.23 -21.93 -23.27
CA ASN A 32 -10.38 -21.58 -22.13
C ASN A 32 -10.52 -22.47 -20.86
N ASP A 33 -11.36 -23.51 -20.83
CA ASP A 33 -11.30 -24.51 -19.75
C ASP A 33 -10.01 -25.35 -19.87
N PRO A 34 -9.31 -25.68 -18.76
CA PRO A 34 -8.00 -26.32 -18.80
C PRO A 34 -8.07 -27.83 -19.05
N ILE A 35 -7.13 -28.35 -19.86
CA ILE A 35 -7.16 -29.72 -20.41
C ILE A 35 -6.07 -30.61 -19.79
N VAL A 36 -4.85 -30.12 -19.74
CA VAL A 36 -3.71 -30.74 -19.06
C VAL A 36 -2.87 -29.67 -18.38
N THR A 37 -2.13 -30.03 -17.34
CA THR A 37 -1.06 -29.19 -16.82
C THR A 37 0.27 -29.73 -17.35
N ILE A 38 1.06 -28.87 -18.01
CA ILE A 38 2.42 -29.15 -18.48
C ILE A 38 3.44 -28.45 -17.59
N GLU A 39 4.66 -28.99 -17.47
CA GLU A 39 5.71 -28.42 -16.61
C GLU A 39 7.07 -28.36 -17.33
N SER A 40 7.73 -27.19 -17.22
CA SER A 40 9.09 -26.92 -17.67
C SER A 40 10.08 -26.96 -16.49
N ASP A 41 11.34 -26.56 -16.72
CA ASP A 41 12.34 -26.33 -15.67
C ASP A 41 12.02 -25.11 -14.78
N LYS A 42 11.11 -24.23 -15.22
CA LYS A 42 10.82 -22.93 -14.58
C LYS A 42 9.40 -22.81 -14.03
N SER A 43 8.39 -23.34 -14.72
CA SER A 43 6.97 -23.13 -14.37
C SER A 43 6.05 -24.27 -14.82
N SER A 44 4.86 -24.31 -14.22
CA SER A 44 3.79 -25.26 -14.55
C SER A 44 2.58 -24.49 -15.11
N VAL A 45 2.13 -24.83 -16.31
CA VAL A 45 1.08 -24.09 -17.03
C VAL A 45 -0.07 -25.03 -17.41
N GLU A 46 -1.31 -24.60 -17.19
CA GLU A 46 -2.51 -25.29 -17.67
C GLU A 46 -2.74 -24.96 -19.16
N VAL A 47 -2.83 -25.98 -20.02
CA VAL A 47 -3.16 -25.81 -21.44
C VAL A 47 -4.67 -25.63 -21.59
N PRO A 48 -5.16 -24.50 -22.14
CA PRO A 48 -6.58 -24.23 -22.33
C PRO A 48 -7.18 -24.95 -23.53
N SER A 49 -8.49 -25.20 -23.50
CA SER A 49 -9.25 -25.60 -24.68
C SER A 49 -9.38 -24.44 -25.68
N PRO A 50 -9.10 -24.66 -26.98
CA PRO A 50 -9.26 -23.61 -28.00
C PRO A 50 -10.75 -23.27 -28.28
N GLU A 51 -11.66 -24.21 -28.00
CA GLU A 51 -13.09 -24.14 -28.34
C GLU A 51 -14.00 -24.81 -27.29
N THR A 52 -15.32 -24.65 -27.45
CA THR A 52 -16.36 -25.27 -26.62
C THR A 52 -16.88 -26.55 -27.27
N GLY A 53 -16.97 -27.65 -26.54
CA GLY A 53 -17.44 -28.93 -27.07
C GLY A 53 -17.43 -30.05 -26.04
N LYS A 54 -17.50 -31.30 -26.52
CA LYS A 54 -17.50 -32.49 -25.67
C LYS A 54 -16.28 -33.37 -25.95
N ILE A 55 -15.48 -33.66 -24.93
CA ILE A 55 -14.29 -34.50 -25.07
C ILE A 55 -14.71 -35.91 -25.45
N LYS A 56 -14.11 -36.41 -26.53
CA LYS A 56 -14.35 -37.73 -27.10
C LYS A 56 -13.32 -38.74 -26.62
N GLU A 57 -12.05 -38.35 -26.65
CA GLU A 57 -10.92 -39.21 -26.28
C GLU A 57 -9.72 -38.35 -25.83
N VAL A 58 -9.03 -38.76 -24.77
CA VAL A 58 -7.76 -38.16 -24.32
C VAL A 58 -6.62 -39.04 -24.86
N LYS A 59 -5.60 -38.42 -25.46
CA LYS A 59 -4.52 -39.10 -26.19
C LYS A 59 -3.19 -39.19 -25.44
N VAL A 60 -3.04 -38.44 -24.34
CA VAL A 60 -1.84 -38.41 -23.48
C VAL A 60 -2.11 -39.00 -22.09
N LYS A 61 -1.03 -39.29 -21.36
CA LYS A 61 -0.97 -39.77 -19.98
C LYS A 61 -0.07 -38.86 -19.15
N VAL A 62 -0.22 -38.91 -17.82
CA VAL A 62 0.71 -38.25 -16.90
C VAL A 62 2.09 -38.90 -17.02
N GLY A 63 3.13 -38.08 -17.18
CA GLY A 63 4.50 -38.51 -17.49
C GLY A 63 4.86 -38.52 -18.97
N ASP A 64 3.89 -38.36 -19.89
CA ASP A 64 4.20 -38.21 -21.32
C ASP A 64 4.91 -36.88 -21.59
N LYS A 65 5.88 -36.90 -22.52
CA LYS A 65 6.59 -35.71 -22.97
C LYS A 65 5.99 -35.17 -24.26
N VAL A 66 5.68 -33.88 -24.29
CA VAL A 66 5.01 -33.20 -25.40
C VAL A 66 5.78 -31.94 -25.82
N SER A 67 5.52 -31.50 -27.06
CA SER A 67 5.99 -30.23 -27.63
C SER A 67 4.86 -29.56 -28.41
N GLN A 68 5.02 -28.29 -28.82
CA GLN A 68 4.10 -27.60 -29.74
C GLN A 68 3.57 -28.52 -30.87
N GLY A 69 2.26 -28.50 -31.10
CA GLY A 69 1.57 -29.35 -32.08
C GLY A 69 1.22 -30.78 -31.63
N SER A 70 1.77 -31.28 -30.51
CA SER A 70 1.49 -32.65 -30.01
C SER A 70 0.01 -32.82 -29.64
N LEU A 71 -0.62 -33.92 -30.09
CA LEU A 71 -2.05 -34.17 -29.88
C LEU A 71 -2.36 -34.57 -28.43
N LEU A 72 -3.15 -33.75 -27.74
CA LEU A 72 -3.58 -33.96 -26.35
C LEU A 72 -4.90 -34.73 -26.24
N ALA A 73 -5.89 -34.34 -27.05
CA ALA A 73 -7.24 -34.88 -27.00
C ALA A 73 -7.99 -34.69 -28.33
N THR A 74 -9.17 -35.32 -28.43
CA THR A 74 -10.13 -35.08 -29.51
C THR A 74 -11.49 -34.69 -28.92
N MET A 75 -12.18 -33.78 -29.60
CA MET A 75 -13.44 -33.19 -29.15
C MET A 75 -14.48 -33.22 -30.27
N ASP A 76 -15.73 -33.56 -29.97
CA ASP A 76 -16.84 -33.39 -30.91
C ASP A 76 -17.39 -31.96 -30.74
N SER A 77 -17.34 -31.16 -31.82
CA SER A 77 -17.68 -29.73 -31.80
C SER A 77 -19.20 -29.48 -31.84
N ALA A 78 -19.65 -28.55 -30.98
CA ALA A 78 -21.05 -28.17 -30.89
C ALA A 78 -21.40 -27.09 -31.93
N LYS A 79 -21.98 -27.50 -33.07
CA LYS A 79 -22.71 -26.54 -33.92
C LYS A 79 -23.92 -26.01 -33.15
N ALA A 80 -24.08 -24.70 -33.12
CA ALA A 80 -25.28 -24.07 -32.59
C ALA A 80 -26.52 -24.56 -33.35
N ILE A 81 -27.57 -24.89 -32.60
CA ILE A 81 -28.94 -25.00 -33.10
C ILE A 81 -29.71 -23.88 -32.42
N ASP A 82 -29.62 -22.68 -32.98
CA ASP A 82 -30.51 -21.59 -32.57
C ASP A 82 -31.93 -21.99 -32.90
N SER A 83 -32.79 -21.94 -31.88
CA SER A 83 -34.21 -22.21 -31.95
C SER A 83 -34.98 -21.32 -30.98
N GLU A 84 -34.57 -20.04 -30.89
CA GLU A 84 -35.40 -19.01 -30.31
C GLU A 84 -36.70 -18.90 -31.10
N THR A 85 -37.83 -19.03 -30.39
CA THR A 85 -39.15 -19.12 -31.02
C THR A 85 -39.76 -17.73 -31.13
N GLU A 86 -39.33 -16.94 -32.12
CA GLU A 86 -39.93 -15.62 -32.38
C GLU A 86 -41.41 -15.74 -32.82
N THR A 87 -42.31 -15.18 -32.01
CA THR A 87 -43.67 -14.87 -32.44
C THR A 87 -43.67 -13.62 -33.32
N LYS A 88 -44.07 -13.79 -34.58
CA LYS A 88 -44.14 -12.72 -35.59
C LYS A 88 -45.18 -11.64 -35.27
N GLU A 89 -44.86 -10.41 -35.66
CA GLU A 89 -45.82 -9.48 -36.32
C GLU A 89 -45.16 -8.87 -37.57
N GLU A 90 -45.96 -8.31 -38.48
CA GLU A 90 -45.60 -8.28 -39.90
C GLU A 90 -45.03 -6.95 -40.45
N ILE A 91 -43.82 -7.07 -41.01
CA ILE A 91 -43.33 -6.49 -42.27
C ILE A 91 -44.31 -5.58 -43.04
N LYS A 92 -43.83 -4.38 -43.41
CA LYS A 92 -43.98 -3.87 -44.80
C LYS A 92 -42.66 -3.25 -45.30
N THR A 93 -42.36 -3.50 -46.56
CA THR A 93 -41.10 -3.17 -47.24
C THR A 93 -41.30 -2.22 -48.40
N GLU A 94 -40.27 -1.43 -48.72
CA GLU A 94 -40.10 -0.87 -50.08
C GLU A 94 -38.60 -0.83 -50.45
N LYS A 95 -38.28 -0.58 -51.74
CA LYS A 95 -37.08 -1.17 -52.39
C LYS A 95 -35.95 -0.22 -52.79
N LEU A 96 -34.74 -0.78 -52.76
CA LEU A 96 -33.54 -0.46 -53.57
C LEU A 96 -33.84 -0.42 -55.09
N PRO A 97 -33.02 0.31 -55.89
CA PRO A 97 -31.90 -0.36 -56.57
C PRO A 97 -30.60 0.46 -56.71
N GLU A 98 -29.55 -0.22 -57.20
CA GLU A 98 -28.18 0.28 -57.45
C GLU A 98 -27.97 0.83 -58.88
N LYS A 99 -26.82 1.49 -59.12
CA LYS A 99 -25.81 1.29 -60.22
C LYS A 99 -25.16 2.60 -60.72
N THR A 100 -23.99 2.67 -61.35
CA THR A 100 -22.61 2.08 -61.33
C THR A 100 -21.82 2.81 -62.46
N ASP A 101 -20.47 2.76 -62.47
CA ASP A 101 -19.55 3.01 -63.63
C ASP A 101 -19.49 4.47 -64.19
N GLU A 102 -18.48 5.00 -64.93
CA GLU A 102 -16.99 4.87 -65.10
C GLU A 102 -16.53 6.18 -65.87
N GLN A 103 -15.37 6.47 -66.51
CA GLN A 103 -14.15 5.75 -66.94
C GLN A 103 -12.92 6.70 -67.20
N LYS A 104 -11.72 6.43 -66.62
CA LYS A 104 -10.32 6.75 -67.13
C LYS A 104 -9.96 8.25 -67.41
N THR A 105 -8.74 8.69 -67.78
CA THR A 105 -7.53 8.05 -68.41
C THR A 105 -6.18 8.70 -68.00
N ASN A 106 -5.05 8.03 -68.31
CA ASN A 106 -3.66 8.42 -68.00
C ASN A 106 -3.00 9.36 -69.02
N GLY A 107 -1.85 9.95 -68.65
CA GLY A 107 -0.84 10.51 -69.58
C GLY A 107 0.50 10.82 -68.89
N ASN A 108 1.63 10.42 -69.47
CA ASN A 108 2.99 10.60 -68.92
C ASN A 108 3.97 10.87 -70.09
N LEU A 109 4.87 11.87 -69.99
CA LEU A 109 5.88 12.19 -71.03
C LEU A 109 7.08 12.98 -70.46
N GLN A 110 8.12 13.20 -71.29
CA GLN A 110 9.51 13.40 -70.84
C GLN A 110 10.14 14.77 -71.17
N THR A 111 11.10 15.15 -70.32
CA THR A 111 12.38 15.85 -70.58
C THR A 111 12.48 17.22 -71.28
N GLU A 112 13.27 18.07 -70.60
CA GLU A 112 14.32 18.98 -71.13
C GLU A 112 14.07 20.48 -71.42
N ASN A 113 14.80 21.28 -70.62
CA ASN A 113 15.70 22.38 -70.99
C ASN A 113 15.25 23.86 -71.13
N VAL A 114 15.85 24.68 -70.23
CA VAL A 114 16.69 25.87 -70.53
C VAL A 114 16.16 27.31 -70.26
N ILE A 115 16.75 27.91 -69.20
CA ILE A 115 17.22 29.32 -69.02
C ILE A 115 16.40 30.40 -68.24
N LYS A 116 17.12 31.05 -67.29
CA LYS A 116 16.91 32.35 -66.57
C LYS A 116 15.78 32.43 -65.52
N GLN A 117 16.10 32.70 -64.24
CA GLN A 117 16.39 34.00 -63.57
C GLN A 117 15.13 34.87 -63.40
N ASP A 118 14.84 35.48 -62.25
CA ASP A 118 15.71 35.82 -61.09
C ASP A 118 15.26 35.20 -59.74
N GLY A 119 15.95 35.53 -58.65
CA GLY A 119 15.81 34.86 -57.35
C GLY A 119 15.08 35.65 -56.25
N GLU A 120 14.46 34.91 -55.34
CA GLU A 120 14.10 35.39 -53.99
C GLU A 120 14.93 34.67 -52.91
N SER A 121 15.10 35.33 -51.77
CA SER A 121 16.03 34.89 -50.73
C SER A 121 15.52 33.69 -49.92
N ILE A 122 16.43 32.75 -49.65
CA ILE A 122 16.26 31.81 -48.53
C ILE A 122 16.22 32.65 -47.26
N LYS A 123 15.03 32.78 -46.64
CA LYS A 123 14.90 33.41 -45.33
C LYS A 123 15.57 32.53 -44.29
N GLU A 124 16.73 32.96 -43.79
CA GLU A 124 17.34 32.38 -42.60
C GLU A 124 16.34 32.41 -41.44
N VAL A 125 15.94 31.23 -40.97
CA VAL A 125 15.20 31.12 -39.71
C VAL A 125 16.18 31.40 -38.58
N LYS A 126 16.29 32.67 -38.19
CA LYS A 126 16.99 33.06 -36.94
C LYS A 126 16.40 32.24 -35.79
N LYS A 127 17.22 31.32 -35.25
CA LYS A 127 16.90 30.61 -34.00
C LYS A 127 17.00 31.62 -32.85
N VAL A 128 15.92 32.37 -32.63
CA VAL A 128 15.77 33.24 -31.46
C VAL A 128 15.58 32.34 -30.24
N PHE A 129 16.67 32.05 -29.54
CA PHE A 129 16.57 31.56 -28.18
C PHE A 129 15.89 32.63 -27.34
N ALA A 130 14.68 32.35 -26.86
CA ALA A 130 13.88 33.32 -26.12
C ALA A 130 14.61 33.75 -24.84
N ALA A 131 14.80 35.06 -24.69
CA ALA A 131 15.14 35.64 -23.40
C ALA A 131 13.98 35.39 -22.40
N PRO A 132 14.24 35.31 -21.09
CA PRO A 132 13.16 35.31 -20.10
C PRO A 132 12.28 36.55 -20.27
N ALA A 133 10.99 36.42 -20.00
CA ALA A 133 10.01 37.49 -20.18
C ALA A 133 10.46 38.80 -19.50
N SER A 134 10.25 39.92 -20.21
CA SER A 134 10.50 41.26 -19.68
C SER A 134 9.75 41.46 -18.36
N LYS A 135 10.33 42.25 -17.45
CA LYS A 135 9.63 42.67 -16.22
C LYS A 135 8.62 43.78 -16.47
N ASP A 136 8.80 44.51 -17.56
CA ASP A 136 8.02 45.65 -17.97
C ASP A 136 7.36 45.31 -19.32
N ASP A 137 6.06 45.56 -19.41
CA ASP A 137 5.27 45.33 -20.62
C ASP A 137 5.71 46.31 -21.70
N ILE A 138 6.05 45.81 -22.89
CA ILE A 138 6.63 46.62 -23.97
C ILE A 138 5.56 47.27 -24.84
N ASP A 139 4.36 46.70 -24.86
CA ASP A 139 3.19 47.25 -25.53
C ASP A 139 1.93 46.87 -24.74
N PRO A 140 1.53 47.71 -23.77
CA PRO A 140 0.31 47.49 -23.00
C PRO A 140 -0.98 47.58 -23.84
N GLU A 141 -0.95 48.16 -25.05
CA GLU A 141 -2.14 48.20 -25.91
C GLU A 141 -2.32 46.83 -26.60
N GLU A 142 -1.27 46.27 -27.22
CA GLU A 142 -1.30 44.88 -27.73
C GLU A 142 -1.64 43.88 -26.61
N THR A 143 -0.99 43.98 -25.44
CA THR A 143 -1.25 43.05 -24.32
C THR A 143 -2.72 43.09 -23.87
N ASN A 144 -3.37 44.27 -23.88
CA ASN A 144 -4.80 44.37 -23.56
C ASN A 144 -5.69 43.86 -24.71
N GLU A 145 -5.37 44.08 -25.99
CA GLU A 145 -6.13 43.50 -27.11
C GLU A 145 -6.17 41.96 -27.06
N TRP A 146 -5.05 41.31 -26.70
CA TRP A 146 -5.01 39.85 -26.50
C TRP A 146 -5.85 39.39 -25.29
N ILE A 147 -5.89 40.17 -24.20
CA ILE A 147 -6.68 39.89 -23.01
C ILE A 147 -8.18 40.06 -23.30
N ASP A 148 -8.59 41.14 -23.95
CA ASP A 148 -10.00 41.39 -24.27
C ASP A 148 -10.52 40.47 -25.37
N SER A 149 -9.66 40.06 -26.31
CA SER A 149 -9.97 38.95 -27.25
C SER A 149 -10.26 37.64 -26.50
N LEU A 150 -9.49 37.32 -25.46
CA LEU A 150 -9.72 36.14 -24.63
C LEU A 150 -10.99 36.27 -23.79
N ASN A 151 -11.23 37.42 -23.15
CA ASN A 151 -12.42 37.71 -22.37
C ASN A 151 -13.69 37.60 -23.23
N SER A 152 -13.70 38.23 -24.41
CA SER A 152 -14.82 38.19 -25.36
C SER A 152 -15.16 36.75 -25.78
N VAL A 153 -14.17 35.89 -26.01
CA VAL A 153 -14.41 34.46 -26.28
C VAL A 153 -14.96 33.72 -25.06
N ILE A 154 -14.51 34.04 -23.84
CA ILE A 154 -15.05 33.44 -22.60
C ILE A 154 -16.51 33.85 -22.38
N GLU A 155 -16.89 35.10 -22.68
CA GLU A 155 -18.24 35.62 -22.52
C GLU A 155 -19.22 35.11 -23.59
N ASN A 156 -18.80 35.03 -24.86
CA ASN A 156 -19.67 34.67 -25.98
C ASN A 156 -19.67 33.16 -26.30
N ASP A 157 -18.49 32.53 -26.39
CA ASP A 157 -18.34 31.12 -26.79
C ASP A 157 -18.05 30.17 -25.60
N GLY A 158 -17.73 30.72 -24.42
CA GLY A 158 -17.51 29.99 -23.18
C GLY A 158 -16.07 29.47 -22.95
N PRO A 159 -15.74 29.07 -21.70
CA PRO A 159 -14.37 28.67 -21.31
C PRO A 159 -13.77 27.52 -22.12
N SER A 160 -14.60 26.59 -22.62
CA SER A 160 -14.14 25.47 -23.45
C SER A 160 -13.55 25.93 -24.78
N ARG A 161 -14.15 26.97 -25.39
CA ARG A 161 -13.63 27.56 -26.64
C ARG A 161 -12.35 28.35 -26.39
N ALA A 162 -12.31 29.15 -25.34
CA ALA A 162 -11.12 29.88 -24.91
C ALA A 162 -9.94 28.93 -24.67
N SER A 163 -10.17 27.83 -23.95
CA SER A 163 -9.17 26.77 -23.73
C SER A 163 -8.69 26.13 -25.04
N TYR A 164 -9.59 25.85 -26.00
CA TYR A 164 -9.20 25.35 -27.32
C TYR A 164 -8.30 26.33 -28.09
N LEU A 165 -8.62 27.63 -28.08
CA LEU A 165 -7.81 28.66 -28.74
C LEU A 165 -6.43 28.82 -28.08
N LEU A 166 -6.37 28.90 -26.75
CA LEU A 166 -5.10 28.96 -26.00
C LEU A 166 -4.23 27.73 -26.31
N ASN A 167 -4.80 26.53 -26.35
CA ASN A 167 -4.09 25.32 -26.76
C ASN A 167 -3.56 25.40 -28.21
N LYS A 168 -4.29 26.02 -29.15
CA LYS A 168 -3.78 26.24 -30.52
C LYS A 168 -2.63 27.24 -30.57
N VAL A 169 -2.71 28.35 -29.83
CA VAL A 169 -1.64 29.35 -29.72
C VAL A 169 -0.38 28.74 -29.10
N ILE A 170 -0.52 28.00 -27.99
CA ILE A 170 0.58 27.27 -27.32
C ILE A 170 1.24 26.25 -28.25
N ASN A 171 0.46 25.45 -28.98
CA ASN A 171 1.00 24.50 -29.96
C ASN A 171 1.72 25.20 -31.13
N GLN A 172 1.24 26.37 -31.56
CA GLN A 172 1.92 27.16 -32.59
C GLN A 172 3.21 27.79 -32.05
N ALA A 173 3.22 28.26 -30.81
CA ALA A 173 4.42 28.78 -30.14
C ALA A 173 5.54 27.72 -30.07
N TYR A 174 5.22 26.48 -29.67
CA TYR A 174 6.17 25.37 -29.70
C TYR A 174 6.68 25.05 -31.12
N LYS A 175 5.81 25.07 -32.14
CA LYS A 175 6.23 24.89 -33.55
C LYS A 175 7.15 26.00 -34.05
N SER A 176 6.95 27.23 -33.57
CA SER A 176 7.81 28.39 -33.84
C SER A 176 9.11 28.37 -33.00
N GLY A 177 9.33 27.38 -32.15
CA GLY A 177 10.53 27.25 -31.32
C GLY A 177 10.55 28.09 -30.04
N LEU A 178 9.41 28.66 -29.63
CA LEU A 178 9.33 29.46 -28.41
C LEU A 178 9.42 28.58 -27.16
N VAL A 179 10.35 28.92 -26.25
CA VAL A 179 10.39 28.34 -24.91
C VAL A 179 9.38 29.08 -24.02
N LEU A 180 8.20 28.50 -23.88
CA LEU A 180 7.17 29.04 -22.98
C LEU A 180 7.61 28.91 -21.50
N PRO A 181 7.30 29.90 -20.63
CA PRO A 181 7.50 29.77 -19.19
C PRO A 181 6.62 28.65 -18.61
N ASP A 182 7.15 27.88 -17.66
CA ASP A 182 6.51 26.68 -17.11
C ASP A 182 5.39 27.04 -16.11
N THR A 183 4.23 27.47 -16.63
CA THR A 183 3.07 27.98 -15.87
C THR A 183 2.24 26.89 -15.18
N ARG A 184 2.89 25.91 -14.54
CA ARG A 184 2.24 24.85 -13.74
C ARG A 184 1.59 25.35 -12.45
N THR A 185 1.65 26.64 -12.17
CA THR A 185 1.03 27.26 -10.98
C THR A 185 0.13 28.41 -11.42
N THR A 186 -0.98 28.58 -10.71
CA THR A 186 -1.94 29.67 -10.97
C THR A 186 -1.74 30.79 -9.93
N PRO A 187 -2.31 31.99 -10.12
CA PRO A 187 -2.20 33.08 -9.15
C PRO A 187 -2.59 32.67 -7.72
N TYR A 188 -2.01 33.33 -6.72
CA TYR A 188 -2.07 32.96 -5.31
C TYR A 188 -3.38 33.44 -4.63
N ILE A 189 -4.49 33.03 -5.24
CA ILE A 189 -5.88 33.25 -4.83
C ILE A 189 -6.64 31.91 -4.79
N ASN A 190 -7.94 31.95 -4.51
CA ASN A 190 -8.80 30.75 -4.54
C ASN A 190 -8.96 30.23 -5.97
N THR A 191 -9.07 28.91 -6.15
CA THR A 191 -9.37 28.30 -7.46
C THR A 191 -10.82 28.49 -7.88
N ILE A 192 -11.74 28.60 -6.91
CA ILE A 192 -13.16 28.91 -7.14
C ILE A 192 -13.34 30.40 -6.80
N PRO A 193 -13.82 31.23 -7.74
CA PRO A 193 -14.10 32.65 -7.46
C PRO A 193 -15.50 32.83 -6.83
N PRO A 194 -15.75 33.93 -6.09
CA PRO A 194 -16.94 34.10 -5.25
C PRO A 194 -18.29 33.93 -5.97
N GLU A 195 -18.39 34.33 -7.23
CA GLU A 195 -19.56 34.19 -8.10
C GLU A 195 -19.87 32.73 -8.47
N SER A 196 -18.88 31.84 -8.37
CA SER A 196 -19.02 30.38 -8.60
C SER A 196 -19.13 29.57 -7.31
N GLU A 197 -19.16 30.21 -6.13
CA GLU A 197 -19.16 29.50 -4.85
C GLU A 197 -20.57 29.00 -4.45
N ILE A 198 -20.75 27.68 -4.49
CA ILE A 198 -21.92 27.03 -3.88
C ILE A 198 -21.85 27.22 -2.36
N LYS A 199 -22.80 27.98 -1.81
CA LYS A 199 -22.86 28.32 -0.39
C LYS A 199 -23.21 27.08 0.45
N SER A 200 -22.54 26.92 1.60
CA SER A 200 -22.88 25.89 2.58
C SER A 200 -24.34 25.99 3.04
N PRO A 201 -25.10 24.88 3.10
CA PRO A 201 -26.45 24.79 3.65
C PRO A 201 -26.44 24.58 5.19
N GLY A 202 -25.31 24.83 5.85
CA GLY A 202 -25.17 24.71 7.30
C GLY A 202 -25.47 26.02 8.03
N ASP A 203 -26.15 25.93 9.18
CA ASP A 203 -26.29 27.07 10.10
C ASP A 203 -24.91 27.42 10.68
N GLN A 204 -24.33 28.51 10.22
CA GLN A 204 -22.99 28.93 10.63
C GLN A 204 -22.93 29.55 12.03
N ASN A 205 -24.07 29.86 12.66
CA ASN A 205 -24.09 30.23 14.08
C ASN A 205 -23.97 28.96 14.95
N ILE A 206 -24.77 27.94 14.65
CA ILE A 206 -24.76 26.65 15.37
C ILE A 206 -23.45 25.89 15.12
N GLU A 207 -23.00 25.78 13.87
CA GLU A 207 -21.74 25.08 13.53
C GLU A 207 -20.53 25.77 14.17
N LYS A 208 -20.50 27.10 14.21
CA LYS A 208 -19.45 27.86 14.92
C LYS A 208 -19.43 27.58 16.42
N LYS A 209 -20.59 27.47 17.08
CA LYS A 209 -20.68 27.04 18.50
C LYS A 209 -20.14 25.63 18.69
N ILE A 210 -20.64 24.65 17.92
CA ILE A 210 -20.19 23.24 17.98
C ILE A 210 -18.67 23.16 17.81
N ARG A 211 -18.15 23.83 16.77
CA ARG A 211 -16.71 23.90 16.46
C ARG A 211 -15.89 24.55 17.57
N ALA A 212 -16.43 25.56 18.27
CA ALA A 212 -15.81 26.13 19.47
C ALA A 212 -15.75 25.13 20.64
N TYR A 213 -16.80 24.35 20.88
CA TYR A 213 -16.84 23.36 21.95
C TYR A 213 -15.87 22.19 21.70
N ILE A 214 -15.78 21.72 20.44
CA ILE A 214 -14.81 20.69 20.05
C ILE A 214 -13.36 21.21 20.22
N ARG A 215 -13.08 22.46 19.79
CA ARG A 215 -11.78 23.12 20.00
C ARG A 215 -11.41 23.19 21.48
N TRP A 216 -12.34 23.63 22.33
CA TRP A 216 -12.12 23.68 23.78
C TRP A 216 -11.82 22.31 24.37
N ASN A 217 -12.66 21.31 24.13
CA ASN A 217 -12.50 19.98 24.72
C ASN A 217 -11.20 19.29 24.26
N ALA A 218 -10.78 19.50 23.00
CA ALA A 218 -9.51 19.00 22.50
C ALA A 218 -8.30 19.64 23.21
N ALA A 219 -8.32 20.97 23.41
CA ALA A 219 -7.29 21.68 24.15
C ALA A 219 -7.26 21.29 25.64
N ALA A 220 -8.43 21.31 26.30
CA ALA A 220 -8.62 20.95 27.70
C ALA A 220 -8.10 19.53 28.01
N MET A 221 -8.34 18.57 27.11
CA MET A 221 -7.85 17.18 27.25
C MET A 221 -6.32 17.09 27.20
N VAL A 222 -5.66 17.77 26.26
CA VAL A 222 -4.20 17.80 26.17
C VAL A 222 -3.60 18.50 27.40
N VAL A 223 -4.16 19.64 27.83
CA VAL A 223 -3.66 20.37 29.01
C VAL A 223 -3.88 19.56 30.30
N LYS A 224 -5.02 18.87 30.46
CA LYS A 224 -5.26 17.95 31.59
C LYS A 224 -4.26 16.81 31.64
N ALA A 225 -3.94 16.18 30.51
CA ALA A 225 -2.89 15.16 30.43
C ALA A 225 -1.53 15.74 30.86
N ASN A 226 -1.13 16.89 30.32
CA ASN A 226 0.15 17.54 30.66
C ASN A 226 0.20 18.14 32.06
N LYS A 227 -0.93 18.27 32.76
CA LYS A 227 -1.05 18.62 34.19
C LYS A 227 -0.93 17.39 35.12
N LYS A 228 -1.21 16.18 34.61
CA LYS A 228 -0.87 14.91 35.29
C LYS A 228 0.62 14.59 35.13
N SER A 229 1.09 14.53 33.88
CA SER A 229 2.50 14.43 33.54
C SER A 229 2.77 14.96 32.13
N SER A 230 3.83 15.75 31.97
CA SER A 230 4.21 16.32 30.67
C SER A 230 4.86 15.31 29.70
N GLU A 231 5.18 14.09 30.14
CA GLU A 231 5.67 13.04 29.23
C GLU A 231 4.58 12.55 28.27
N LEU A 232 3.30 12.64 28.68
CA LEU A 232 2.16 12.24 27.84
C LEU A 232 2.07 13.09 26.57
N GLY A 233 2.39 14.39 26.64
CA GLY A 233 2.35 15.29 25.49
C GLY A 233 0.95 15.37 24.84
N GLY A 234 0.90 15.38 23.51
CA GLY A 234 -0.32 15.65 22.73
C GLY A 234 -0.27 17.02 22.04
N HIS A 235 -1.21 17.27 21.13
CA HIS A 235 -1.09 18.35 20.16
C HIS A 235 -2.36 19.19 20.07
N ILE A 236 -2.23 20.49 20.37
CA ILE A 236 -3.33 21.47 20.26
C ILE A 236 -3.27 22.18 18.91
N GLY A 237 -2.08 22.64 18.50
CA GLY A 237 -1.89 23.53 17.35
C GLY A 237 -2.32 22.95 16.00
N THR A 238 -2.17 21.64 15.80
CA THR A 238 -2.53 20.95 14.55
C THR A 238 -4.04 20.90 14.37
N PHE A 239 -4.79 20.33 15.33
CA PHE A 239 -6.25 20.34 15.25
C PHE A 239 -6.82 21.76 15.26
N ALA A 240 -6.24 22.68 16.03
CA ALA A 240 -6.65 24.09 16.02
C ALA A 240 -6.57 24.72 14.61
N SER A 241 -5.58 24.36 13.79
CA SER A 241 -5.49 24.81 12.40
C SER A 241 -6.54 24.18 11.48
N ALA A 242 -6.80 22.87 11.63
CA ALA A 242 -7.61 22.08 10.70
C ALA A 242 -9.09 21.91 11.10
N ALA A 243 -9.52 22.31 12.31
CA ALA A 243 -10.85 22.01 12.83
C ALA A 243 -12.03 22.52 11.99
N THR A 244 -11.86 23.56 11.16
CA THR A 244 -12.90 24.00 10.20
C THR A 244 -13.02 23.03 9.01
N LEU A 245 -11.90 22.47 8.54
CA LEU A 245 -11.87 21.45 7.49
C LEU A 245 -12.61 20.19 7.94
N TYR A 246 -12.27 19.69 9.14
CA TYR A 246 -12.93 18.52 9.73
C TYR A 246 -14.42 18.73 10.03
N ASP A 247 -14.82 19.90 10.52
CA ASP A 247 -16.22 20.16 10.88
C ASP A 247 -17.12 20.29 9.63
N VAL A 248 -16.66 20.96 8.56
CA VAL A 248 -17.39 21.01 7.29
C VAL A 248 -17.55 19.60 6.69
N GLY A 249 -16.49 18.79 6.68
CA GLY A 249 -16.54 17.40 6.23
C GLY A 249 -17.52 16.54 7.04
N MET A 250 -17.43 16.62 8.37
CA MET A 250 -18.27 15.90 9.32
C MET A 250 -19.77 16.27 9.26
N ASN A 251 -20.09 17.53 8.97
CA ASN A 251 -21.48 18.03 9.01
C ASN A 251 -22.19 17.90 7.66
N HIS A 252 -21.46 17.86 6.54
CA HIS A 252 -22.06 17.95 5.19
C HIS A 252 -21.65 16.87 4.19
N PHE A 253 -20.51 16.17 4.37
CA PHE A 253 -19.92 15.33 3.31
C PHE A 253 -19.73 13.86 3.66
N TRP A 254 -19.16 13.54 4.83
CA TRP A 254 -18.67 12.18 5.09
C TRP A 254 -19.78 11.23 5.55
N ARG A 255 -20.19 10.33 4.66
CA ARG A 255 -21.25 9.35 4.89
C ARG A 255 -20.69 8.17 5.69
N ALA A 256 -21.30 7.88 6.83
CA ALA A 256 -20.94 6.73 7.66
C ALA A 256 -21.41 5.42 7.03
N LYS A 257 -20.73 4.33 7.39
CA LYS A 257 -21.11 2.97 7.07
C LYS A 257 -22.45 2.60 7.70
N ASN A 258 -23.35 2.01 6.94
CA ASN A 258 -24.68 1.59 7.39
C ASN A 258 -25.25 0.47 6.49
N ASN A 259 -26.48 0.01 6.75
CA ASN A 259 -27.10 -1.11 6.03
C ASN A 259 -27.44 -0.87 4.55
N LYS A 260 -27.24 0.35 4.03
CA LYS A 260 -27.47 0.73 2.62
C LYS A 260 -26.25 1.34 1.92
N PHE A 261 -25.13 1.53 2.64
CA PHE A 261 -23.96 2.24 2.13
C PHE A 261 -22.70 1.88 2.91
N GLY A 262 -21.63 1.47 2.23
CA GLY A 262 -20.42 0.93 2.84
C GLY A 262 -19.52 1.95 3.58
N GLY A 263 -19.84 3.24 3.53
CA GLY A 263 -19.12 4.31 4.23
C GLY A 263 -18.01 4.96 3.41
N ASP A 264 -17.89 6.28 3.48
CA ASP A 264 -16.68 6.98 3.04
C ASP A 264 -15.52 6.62 3.96
N LEU A 265 -14.30 6.55 3.42
CA LEU A 265 -13.10 6.17 4.18
C LEU A 265 -12.27 7.42 4.46
N ILE A 266 -11.95 7.70 5.73
CA ILE A 266 -11.28 8.95 6.13
C ILE A 266 -9.97 8.64 6.87
N TYR A 267 -8.86 8.93 6.20
CA TYR A 267 -7.51 8.93 6.78
C TYR A 267 -7.32 10.25 7.52
N PHE A 268 -7.79 10.29 8.78
CA PHE A 268 -7.61 11.43 9.68
C PHE A 268 -6.12 11.65 9.97
N GLN A 269 -5.62 12.88 9.90
CA GLN A 269 -4.23 13.16 10.24
C GLN A 269 -3.97 12.79 11.71
N GLY A 270 -2.99 11.93 12.00
CA GLY A 270 -2.87 11.31 13.33
C GLY A 270 -2.78 12.33 14.48
N HIS A 271 -2.02 13.40 14.27
CA HIS A 271 -1.83 14.52 15.20
C HIS A 271 -3.12 15.35 15.49
N SER A 272 -4.21 15.12 14.75
CA SER A 272 -5.53 15.74 14.97
C SER A 272 -6.49 14.88 15.81
N ALA A 273 -6.09 13.68 16.25
CA ALA A 273 -6.90 12.77 17.07
C ALA A 273 -7.63 13.42 18.26
N PRO A 274 -7.04 14.38 19.03
CA PRO A 274 -7.74 15.06 20.11
C PRO A 274 -9.06 15.71 19.72
N GLY A 275 -9.18 16.22 18.49
CA GLY A 275 -10.40 16.80 17.95
C GLY A 275 -11.50 15.78 17.66
N MET A 276 -11.12 14.57 17.25
CA MET A 276 -12.08 13.49 16.98
C MET A 276 -12.65 12.92 18.27
N TYR A 277 -11.83 12.74 19.31
CA TYR A 277 -12.31 12.38 20.65
C TYR A 277 -13.19 13.48 21.26
N ALA A 278 -12.80 14.75 21.11
CA ALA A 278 -13.60 15.90 21.57
C ALA A 278 -14.98 15.98 20.87
N ARG A 279 -15.06 15.64 19.57
CA ARG A 279 -16.35 15.51 18.87
C ARG A 279 -17.14 14.31 19.36
N ALA A 280 -16.52 13.14 19.46
CA ALA A 280 -17.16 11.91 19.92
C ALA A 280 -17.74 12.02 21.35
N PHE A 281 -17.14 12.83 22.22
CA PHE A 281 -17.67 13.19 23.55
C PHE A 281 -18.97 14.00 23.47
N LEU A 282 -19.05 15.01 22.59
CA LEU A 282 -20.28 15.77 22.35
C LEU A 282 -21.37 14.90 21.70
N GLU A 283 -20.99 14.03 20.76
CA GLU A 283 -21.88 13.02 20.16
C GLU A 283 -22.40 12.00 21.20
N GLY A 284 -21.72 11.86 22.35
CA GLY A 284 -22.08 10.93 23.43
C GLY A 284 -21.45 9.54 23.32
N ARG A 285 -20.53 9.33 22.37
CA ARG A 285 -19.80 8.07 22.15
C ARG A 285 -18.62 7.86 23.08
N LEU A 286 -18.07 8.93 23.66
CA LEU A 286 -17.02 8.90 24.67
C LEU A 286 -17.46 9.64 25.94
N THR A 287 -16.92 9.22 27.08
CA THR A 287 -17.16 9.79 28.41
C THR A 287 -16.02 10.71 28.85
N ALA A 288 -16.30 11.65 29.76
CA ALA A 288 -15.25 12.52 30.32
C ALA A 288 -14.10 11.72 30.97
N LYS A 289 -14.40 10.56 31.59
CA LYS A 289 -13.39 9.65 32.16
C LYS A 289 -12.41 9.11 31.11
N GLN A 290 -12.89 8.81 29.90
CA GLN A 290 -12.01 8.37 28.79
C GLN A 290 -11.14 9.52 28.29
N LEU A 291 -11.69 10.74 28.20
CA LEU A 291 -10.92 11.94 27.84
C LEU A 291 -9.84 12.24 28.89
N ASP A 292 -10.13 12.09 30.18
CA ASP A 292 -9.15 12.17 31.26
C ASP A 292 -8.10 11.04 31.23
N GLY A 293 -8.39 9.94 30.51
CA GLY A 293 -7.50 8.82 30.21
C GLY A 293 -6.77 8.91 28.86
N PHE A 294 -6.77 10.07 28.20
CA PHE A 294 -5.98 10.29 26.98
C PHE A 294 -4.50 9.96 27.20
N ARG A 295 -3.94 9.12 26.32
CA ARG A 295 -2.56 8.58 26.39
C ARG A 295 -2.24 7.72 27.62
N GLN A 296 -3.26 7.20 28.30
CA GLN A 296 -3.12 6.35 29.49
C GLN A 296 -3.91 5.03 29.31
N GLU A 297 -3.56 4.26 28.28
CA GLU A 297 -4.35 3.09 27.82
C GLU A 297 -3.92 1.72 28.38
N VAL A 298 -2.84 1.66 29.16
CA VAL A 298 -2.44 0.46 29.93
C VAL A 298 -3.53 0.06 30.95
N SER A 299 -4.31 1.04 31.43
CA SER A 299 -5.53 0.81 32.20
C SER A 299 -6.76 0.89 31.29
N ALA A 300 -7.71 -0.02 31.49
CA ALA A 300 -8.91 -0.11 30.67
C ALA A 300 -9.73 1.20 30.67
N GLY A 301 -10.06 1.68 29.47
CA GLY A 301 -10.84 2.91 29.28
C GLY A 301 -10.00 4.18 29.04
N GLY A 302 -8.70 4.08 28.77
CA GLY A 302 -7.93 5.17 28.17
C GLY A 302 -8.31 5.47 26.70
N LEU A 303 -7.64 6.44 26.09
CA LEU A 303 -7.74 6.75 24.66
C LEU A 303 -6.34 6.84 24.05
N SER A 304 -6.14 6.19 22.89
CA SER A 304 -4.85 6.14 22.22
C SER A 304 -4.32 7.51 21.81
N SER A 305 -3.00 7.61 21.72
CA SER A 305 -2.28 8.82 21.32
C SER A 305 -2.67 9.36 19.93
N TYR A 306 -2.97 8.45 19.00
CA TYR A 306 -3.24 8.65 17.57
C TYR A 306 -4.20 7.55 17.04
N PRO A 307 -4.55 7.54 15.73
CA PRO A 307 -5.32 6.46 15.11
C PRO A 307 -4.58 5.12 15.09
N HIS A 308 -4.95 4.23 16.02
CA HIS A 308 -4.38 2.89 16.16
C HIS A 308 -5.49 1.84 16.22
N PRO A 309 -5.82 1.16 15.10
CA PRO A 309 -6.86 0.13 15.07
C PRO A 309 -6.51 -1.13 15.89
N TRP A 310 -5.25 -1.35 16.28
CA TRP A 310 -4.89 -2.40 17.23
C TRP A 310 -5.35 -2.06 18.65
N LEU A 311 -5.21 -0.80 19.06
CA LEU A 311 -5.52 -0.32 20.42
C LEU A 311 -6.99 0.08 20.60
N MET A 312 -7.63 0.62 19.55
CA MET A 312 -9.06 0.98 19.56
C MET A 312 -9.80 0.35 18.36
N PRO A 313 -9.94 -1.00 18.32
CA PRO A 313 -10.42 -1.76 17.16
C PRO A 313 -11.87 -1.51 16.73
N ASN A 314 -12.64 -0.77 17.53
CA ASN A 314 -14.02 -0.37 17.26
C ASN A 314 -14.17 1.12 16.88
N PHE A 315 -13.08 1.90 16.91
CA PHE A 315 -13.11 3.37 16.71
C PHE A 315 -12.22 3.83 15.56
N TRP A 316 -10.92 3.48 15.56
CA TRP A 316 -9.99 3.91 14.51
C TRP A 316 -9.89 2.89 13.38
N GLN A 317 -9.82 3.35 12.14
CA GLN A 317 -9.76 2.51 10.93
C GLN A 317 -8.37 2.42 10.28
N PHE A 318 -7.64 3.53 10.23
CA PHE A 318 -6.40 3.67 9.45
C PHE A 318 -5.30 4.32 10.31
N PRO A 319 -4.08 3.75 10.39
CA PRO A 319 -2.94 4.41 11.01
C PRO A 319 -2.32 5.47 10.09
N THR A 320 -2.03 6.63 10.67
CA THR A 320 -1.69 7.87 9.92
C THR A 320 -0.73 8.80 10.70
N VAL A 321 -0.03 8.27 11.71
CA VAL A 321 0.90 9.08 12.52
C VAL A 321 2.35 9.00 12.04
N SER A 322 2.76 7.85 11.49
CA SER A 322 3.93 7.82 10.61
C SER A 322 3.53 8.55 9.33
N MET A 323 4.23 9.65 9.04
CA MET A 323 3.95 10.52 7.90
C MET A 323 4.35 9.82 6.60
N GLY A 324 3.78 10.22 5.46
CA GLY A 324 4.00 9.52 4.19
C GLY A 324 3.22 8.20 4.02
N LEU A 325 3.03 7.41 5.07
CA LEU A 325 2.28 6.14 4.97
C LEU A 325 0.78 6.35 4.68
N GLY A 326 0.16 7.34 5.34
CA GLY A 326 -1.24 7.70 5.13
C GLY A 326 -1.62 7.96 3.65
N PRO A 327 -0.93 8.88 2.94
CA PRO A 327 -1.23 9.18 1.54
C PRO A 327 -0.99 8.01 0.58
N ILE A 328 0.11 7.25 0.70
CA ILE A 328 0.32 6.09 -0.18
C ILE A 328 -0.73 5.00 0.06
N MET A 329 -0.99 4.62 1.32
CA MET A 329 -2.03 3.63 1.64
C MET A 329 -3.41 4.07 1.13
N ALA A 330 -3.74 5.36 1.18
CA ALA A 330 -5.01 5.87 0.69
C ALA A 330 -5.13 5.85 -0.84
N ILE A 331 -4.05 6.06 -1.59
CA ILE A 331 -4.01 5.91 -3.06
C ILE A 331 -4.35 4.47 -3.45
N TYR A 332 -3.67 3.49 -2.86
CA TYR A 332 -3.93 2.07 -3.16
C TYR A 332 -5.26 1.57 -2.59
N GLN A 333 -5.74 2.11 -1.46
CA GLN A 333 -7.10 1.85 -0.97
C GLN A 333 -8.19 2.41 -1.91
N ALA A 334 -7.96 3.56 -2.57
CA ALA A 334 -8.86 4.09 -3.58
C ALA A 334 -8.83 3.26 -4.88
N ARG A 335 -7.66 2.80 -5.33
CA ARG A 335 -7.53 1.83 -6.44
C ARG A 335 -8.19 0.49 -6.10
N PHE A 336 -7.99 -0.03 -4.90
CA PHE A 336 -8.58 -1.31 -4.48
C PHE A 336 -10.11 -1.26 -4.43
N LEU A 337 -10.71 -0.12 -4.07
CA LEU A 337 -12.16 0.07 -4.20
C LEU A 337 -12.61 0.03 -5.67
N LYS A 338 -11.87 0.64 -6.61
CA LYS A 338 -12.16 0.54 -8.06
C LYS A 338 -11.99 -0.90 -8.56
N TYR A 339 -10.97 -1.63 -8.11
CA TYR A 339 -10.79 -3.07 -8.38
C TYR A 339 -11.99 -3.90 -7.91
N LEU A 340 -12.45 -3.73 -6.66
CA LEU A 340 -13.63 -4.44 -6.15
C LEU A 340 -14.91 -4.13 -6.93
N ILE A 341 -15.08 -2.88 -7.40
CA ILE A 341 -16.20 -2.46 -8.25
C ILE A 341 -16.10 -3.09 -9.64
N ASN A 342 -14.95 -2.97 -10.30
CA ASN A 342 -14.72 -3.47 -11.67
C ASN A 342 -14.75 -5.01 -11.76
N ARG A 343 -14.42 -5.70 -10.67
CA ARG A 343 -14.62 -7.15 -10.50
C ARG A 343 -16.05 -7.56 -10.07
N GLY A 344 -16.96 -6.61 -9.91
CA GLY A 344 -18.36 -6.86 -9.49
C GLY A 344 -18.51 -7.40 -8.05
N LEU A 345 -17.49 -7.26 -7.22
CA LEU A 345 -17.46 -7.79 -5.85
C LEU A 345 -18.15 -6.86 -4.83
N VAL A 346 -18.20 -5.56 -5.14
CA VAL A 346 -19.01 -4.55 -4.45
C VAL A 346 -19.72 -3.66 -5.48
N LYS A 347 -20.75 -2.93 -5.08
CA LYS A 347 -21.43 -1.95 -5.94
C LYS A 347 -20.67 -0.63 -5.96
N ASP A 348 -20.72 0.11 -7.08
CA ASP A 348 -20.35 1.52 -7.05
C ASP A 348 -21.47 2.33 -6.39
N GLU A 349 -21.23 2.69 -5.13
CA GLU A 349 -22.10 3.54 -4.32
C GLU A 349 -21.65 5.02 -4.36
N GLY A 350 -20.67 5.37 -5.20
CA GLY A 350 -20.03 6.68 -5.22
C GLY A 350 -19.28 7.01 -3.93
N ARG A 351 -18.74 5.98 -3.24
CA ARG A 351 -17.90 6.11 -2.02
C ARG A 351 -16.61 6.88 -2.33
N LYS A 352 -16.16 7.73 -1.40
CA LYS A 352 -14.94 8.53 -1.50
C LYS A 352 -13.93 8.13 -0.41
N ILE A 353 -12.64 8.28 -0.73
CA ILE A 353 -11.50 8.16 0.18
C ILE A 353 -10.99 9.58 0.42
N TRP A 354 -10.99 10.03 1.67
CA TRP A 354 -10.56 11.35 2.11
C TRP A 354 -9.27 11.24 2.92
N VAL A 355 -8.29 12.09 2.62
CA VAL A 355 -6.95 12.00 3.22
C VAL A 355 -6.53 13.36 3.78
N PHE A 356 -6.24 13.42 5.08
CA PHE A 356 -5.84 14.64 5.76
C PHE A 356 -4.35 14.67 6.04
N LEU A 357 -3.66 15.60 5.40
CA LEU A 357 -2.20 15.67 5.35
C LEU A 357 -1.70 17.02 5.87
N GLY A 358 -0.50 17.05 6.43
CA GLY A 358 0.26 18.27 6.67
C GLY A 358 0.94 18.74 5.39
N ASP A 359 1.19 20.04 5.25
CA ASP A 359 2.10 20.55 4.22
C ASP A 359 3.55 20.11 4.46
N GLY A 360 3.99 20.07 5.72
CA GLY A 360 5.30 19.51 6.09
C GLY A 360 5.40 17.98 6.02
N GLU A 361 4.27 17.28 5.89
CA GLU A 361 4.20 15.83 5.70
C GLU A 361 4.40 15.46 4.21
N MET A 362 4.31 16.44 3.31
CA MET A 362 4.64 16.27 1.88
C MET A 362 6.16 16.31 1.59
N ASP A 363 7.00 16.52 2.61
CA ASP A 363 8.46 16.33 2.51
C ASP A 363 8.84 14.83 2.47
N GLU A 364 7.97 13.91 2.93
CA GLU A 364 8.23 12.46 2.93
C GLU A 364 8.07 11.87 1.50
N PRO A 365 8.98 10.99 1.03
CA PRO A 365 8.94 10.42 -0.31
C PRO A 365 7.61 9.73 -0.66
N GLU A 366 7.04 8.99 0.29
CA GLU A 366 5.79 8.24 0.15
C GLU A 366 4.57 9.17 -0.08
N SER A 367 4.62 10.41 0.41
CA SER A 367 3.56 11.41 0.22
C SER A 367 3.38 11.86 -1.22
N LEU A 368 4.43 11.77 -2.04
CA LEU A 368 4.42 12.24 -3.43
C LEU A 368 4.71 11.12 -4.45
N GLY A 369 5.49 10.10 -4.09
CA GLY A 369 5.96 9.07 -5.03
C GLY A 369 4.85 8.30 -5.77
N ALA A 370 3.69 8.12 -5.14
CA ALA A 370 2.57 7.39 -5.72
C ALA A 370 1.51 8.26 -6.44
N ILE A 371 1.60 9.60 -6.41
CA ILE A 371 0.51 10.46 -6.92
C ILE A 371 0.29 10.30 -8.43
N GLY A 372 1.33 9.96 -9.19
CA GLY A 372 1.22 9.64 -10.62
C GLY A 372 0.38 8.40 -10.91
N LEU A 373 0.36 7.39 -10.02
CA LEU A 373 -0.53 6.23 -10.17
C LEU A 373 -2.00 6.65 -10.04
N ALA A 374 -2.32 7.48 -9.05
CA ALA A 374 -3.71 7.89 -8.81
C ALA A 374 -4.34 8.63 -10.01
N ALA A 375 -3.53 9.40 -10.76
CA ALA A 375 -3.96 10.03 -11.99
C ALA A 375 -4.05 9.04 -13.17
N ARG A 376 -3.05 8.15 -13.35
CA ARG A 376 -3.09 7.08 -14.36
C ARG A 376 -4.34 6.21 -14.21
N GLU A 377 -4.68 5.81 -12.98
CA GLU A 377 -5.82 4.96 -12.63
C GLU A 377 -7.15 5.74 -12.48
N LYS A 378 -7.17 7.03 -12.81
CA LYS A 378 -8.38 7.89 -12.82
C LYS A 378 -9.18 7.84 -11.52
N LEU A 379 -8.48 7.91 -10.37
CA LEU A 379 -9.05 7.74 -9.03
C LEU A 379 -9.89 8.95 -8.57
N ASP A 380 -10.99 9.24 -9.27
CA ASP A 380 -11.98 10.27 -8.89
C ASP A 380 -12.77 9.95 -7.61
N ASN A 381 -12.51 8.79 -7.01
CA ASN A 381 -12.90 8.45 -5.65
C ASN A 381 -11.93 8.97 -4.57
N LEU A 382 -10.75 9.49 -4.94
CA LEU A 382 -9.73 9.98 -4.00
C LEU A 382 -9.72 11.51 -3.87
N ILE A 383 -9.76 12.00 -2.63
CA ILE A 383 -9.68 13.43 -2.29
C ILE A 383 -8.61 13.64 -1.20
N PHE A 384 -7.49 14.27 -1.56
CA PHE A 384 -6.49 14.75 -0.61
C PHE A 384 -6.88 16.14 -0.08
N VAL A 385 -6.67 16.39 1.21
CA VAL A 385 -6.85 17.69 1.87
C VAL A 385 -5.56 18.01 2.61
N ILE A 386 -4.75 18.88 2.01
CA ILE A 386 -3.46 19.30 2.58
C ILE A 386 -3.68 20.57 3.40
N ASN A 387 -3.38 20.47 4.69
CA ASN A 387 -3.49 21.54 5.68
C ASN A 387 -2.28 22.47 5.59
N CYS A 388 -2.29 23.35 4.59
CA CYS A 388 -1.27 24.34 4.30
C CYS A 388 -1.21 25.47 5.35
N ASN A 389 -0.77 25.13 6.55
CA ASN A 389 -0.58 26.02 7.69
C ASN A 389 0.74 26.83 7.61
N LEU A 390 1.57 26.48 6.61
CA LEU A 390 2.88 26.98 6.21
C LEU A 390 4.05 26.58 7.13
N GLN A 391 3.86 25.59 8.01
CA GLN A 391 4.85 25.18 9.02
C GLN A 391 4.88 23.66 9.28
N ARG A 392 6.11 23.12 9.36
CA ARG A 392 6.39 21.81 9.98
C ARG A 392 6.62 21.97 11.49
N LEU A 393 7.36 21.08 12.13
CA LEU A 393 7.55 21.08 13.59
C LEU A 393 8.17 22.40 14.09
N ASP A 394 9.42 22.66 13.68
CA ASP A 394 10.28 23.72 14.25
C ASP A 394 10.39 25.00 13.41
N GLY A 395 9.65 25.09 12.30
CA GLY A 395 9.66 26.27 11.43
C GLY A 395 8.82 26.13 10.17
N PRO A 396 8.89 27.11 9.25
CA PRO A 396 8.21 27.06 7.96
C PRO A 396 8.62 25.85 7.09
N VAL A 397 7.74 25.38 6.22
CA VAL A 397 8.06 24.28 5.27
C VAL A 397 8.96 24.78 4.13
N ARG A 398 8.65 25.97 3.58
CA ARG A 398 9.40 26.64 2.51
C ARG A 398 9.53 28.14 2.81
N GLY A 399 10.28 28.52 3.84
CA GLY A 399 10.33 29.92 4.34
C GLY A 399 10.64 30.99 3.28
N ASN A 400 11.57 30.68 2.36
CA ASN A 400 11.97 31.55 1.24
C ASN A 400 11.16 31.27 -0.05
N GLY A 401 10.17 30.39 0.00
CA GLY A 401 9.37 29.92 -1.14
C GLY A 401 7.88 29.94 -0.81
N LYS A 402 7.11 29.08 -1.50
CA LYS A 402 5.64 29.02 -1.42
C LYS A 402 5.16 27.57 -1.56
N ILE A 403 5.05 26.83 -0.45
CA ILE A 403 4.73 25.38 -0.46
C ILE A 403 3.43 25.06 -1.20
N ILE A 404 2.45 25.97 -1.17
CA ILE A 404 1.18 25.82 -1.91
C ILE A 404 1.40 25.82 -3.44
N GLN A 405 2.34 26.60 -3.96
CA GLN A 405 2.62 26.62 -5.40
C GLN A 405 3.55 25.49 -5.83
N GLU A 406 4.47 25.07 -4.96
CA GLU A 406 5.26 23.84 -5.14
C GLU A 406 4.34 22.61 -5.26
N LEU A 407 3.41 22.44 -4.31
CA LEU A 407 2.41 21.37 -4.35
C LEU A 407 1.44 21.52 -5.54
N GLU A 408 0.98 22.73 -5.87
CA GLU A 408 0.15 22.95 -7.07
C GLU A 408 0.88 22.48 -8.34
N GLY A 409 2.17 22.82 -8.50
CA GLY A 409 2.98 22.42 -9.64
C GLY A 409 3.14 20.90 -9.75
N SER A 410 3.46 20.22 -8.64
CA SER A 410 3.62 18.76 -8.62
C SER A 410 2.31 18.00 -8.85
N PHE A 411 1.20 18.42 -8.24
CA PHE A 411 -0.09 17.77 -8.43
C PHE A 411 -0.71 18.06 -9.81
N ARG A 412 -0.63 19.30 -10.32
CA ARG A 412 -1.05 19.58 -11.71
C ARG A 412 -0.17 18.86 -12.73
N GLY A 413 1.15 18.86 -12.53
CA GLY A 413 2.12 18.19 -13.39
C GLY A 413 1.97 16.66 -13.45
N THR A 414 1.25 16.06 -12.49
CA THR A 414 0.90 14.64 -12.48
C THR A 414 -0.56 14.36 -12.86
N GLY A 415 -1.35 15.37 -13.25
CA GLY A 415 -2.71 15.21 -13.76
C GLY A 415 -3.85 15.26 -12.73
N TRP A 416 -3.57 15.71 -11.50
CA TRP A 416 -4.61 15.90 -10.48
C TRP A 416 -5.41 17.19 -10.69
N ASN A 417 -6.67 17.17 -10.28
CA ASN A 417 -7.44 18.38 -10.06
C ASN A 417 -6.94 19.09 -8.78
N VAL A 418 -6.56 20.37 -8.88
CA VAL A 418 -5.99 21.14 -7.76
C VAL A 418 -6.91 22.31 -7.40
N ILE A 419 -7.50 22.25 -6.20
CA ILE A 419 -8.38 23.29 -5.65
C ILE A 419 -7.66 24.03 -4.52
N LYS A 420 -7.28 25.29 -4.75
CA LYS A 420 -6.65 26.17 -3.75
C LYS A 420 -7.71 26.92 -2.94
N VAL A 421 -7.55 26.91 -1.62
CA VAL A 421 -8.44 27.60 -0.66
C VAL A 421 -7.59 28.53 0.20
N ILE A 422 -7.26 29.70 -0.34
CA ILE A 422 -6.18 30.59 0.12
C ILE A 422 -6.71 31.71 1.02
N TRP A 423 -7.86 32.30 0.66
CA TRP A 423 -8.41 33.50 1.27
C TRP A 423 -9.89 33.30 1.64
N GLY A 424 -10.28 33.78 2.82
CA GLY A 424 -11.68 33.78 3.25
C GLY A 424 -12.47 35.00 2.75
N SER A 425 -13.79 35.01 2.94
CA SER A 425 -14.68 35.96 2.25
C SER A 425 -14.47 37.44 2.57
N TYR A 426 -13.70 37.78 3.60
CA TYR A 426 -13.33 39.17 3.86
C TYR A 426 -12.34 39.75 2.82
N TRP A 427 -11.70 38.90 2.01
CA TRP A 427 -10.85 39.35 0.89
C TRP A 427 -11.62 39.58 -0.41
N ASP A 428 -12.80 38.97 -0.58
CA ASP A 428 -13.57 39.01 -1.84
C ASP A 428 -13.79 40.46 -2.31
N GLN A 429 -14.25 41.34 -1.40
CA GLN A 429 -14.48 42.75 -1.72
C GLN A 429 -13.21 43.55 -2.05
N LEU A 430 -12.03 43.15 -1.54
CA LEU A 430 -10.76 43.80 -1.87
C LEU A 430 -10.29 43.38 -3.27
N LEU A 431 -10.44 42.09 -3.59
CA LEU A 431 -10.13 41.53 -4.91
C LEU A 431 -11.05 42.10 -6.00
N THR A 432 -12.36 42.26 -5.76
CA THR A 432 -13.28 42.88 -6.72
C THR A 432 -13.01 44.38 -6.94
N LYS A 433 -12.53 45.08 -5.90
CA LYS A 433 -12.21 46.52 -5.95
C LYS A 433 -10.87 46.83 -6.61
N ASP A 434 -9.88 45.96 -6.49
CA ASP A 434 -8.58 46.17 -7.14
C ASP A 434 -8.73 46.07 -8.68
N LYS A 435 -8.65 47.22 -9.34
CA LYS A 435 -8.60 47.32 -10.82
C LYS A 435 -7.17 47.42 -11.37
N THR A 436 -6.16 47.39 -10.51
CA THR A 436 -4.74 47.48 -10.88
C THR A 436 -4.06 46.11 -10.97
N GLY A 437 -4.68 45.06 -10.41
CA GLY A 437 -4.10 43.73 -10.27
C GLY A 437 -2.94 43.64 -9.26
N LEU A 438 -2.52 44.78 -8.65
CA LEU A 438 -1.40 44.84 -7.71
C LEU A 438 -1.64 43.99 -6.47
N LEU A 439 -2.89 43.76 -6.05
CA LEU A 439 -3.22 42.93 -4.90
C LEU A 439 -2.87 41.47 -5.18
N VAL A 440 -3.24 40.97 -6.36
CA VAL A 440 -2.89 39.62 -6.82
C VAL A 440 -1.38 39.52 -7.05
N LYS A 441 -0.74 40.55 -7.63
CA LYS A 441 0.73 40.64 -7.76
C LYS A 441 1.42 40.51 -6.39
N ARG A 442 0.99 41.28 -5.38
CA ARG A 442 1.58 41.20 -4.03
C ARG A 442 1.29 39.86 -3.35
N MET A 443 0.12 39.25 -3.58
CA MET A 443 -0.19 37.90 -3.10
C MET A 443 0.74 36.84 -3.72
N ASN A 444 1.12 37.00 -4.99
CA ASN A 444 2.11 36.19 -5.70
C ASN A 444 3.52 36.42 -5.14
N GLU A 445 3.96 37.67 -4.98
CA GLU A 445 5.30 38.01 -4.47
C GLU A 445 5.58 37.51 -3.05
N CYS A 446 4.58 37.49 -2.16
CA CYS A 446 4.79 37.13 -0.76
C CYS A 446 5.20 35.66 -0.57
N VAL A 447 6.40 35.43 -0.03
CA VAL A 447 6.86 34.10 0.41
C VAL A 447 6.20 33.67 1.73
N ASP A 448 6.22 32.37 2.02
CA ASP A 448 5.56 31.81 3.22
C ASP A 448 6.13 32.39 4.53
N GLY A 449 7.43 32.73 4.57
CA GLY A 449 8.06 33.43 5.69
C GLY A 449 7.45 34.81 5.96
N GLU A 450 7.14 35.60 4.91
CA GLU A 450 6.39 36.85 5.05
C GLU A 450 4.98 36.57 5.59
N TYR A 451 4.27 35.57 5.05
CA TYR A 451 2.92 35.23 5.51
C TYR A 451 2.85 34.78 6.97
N GLN A 452 3.86 34.09 7.50
CA GLN A 452 3.94 33.78 8.92
C GLN A 452 4.29 35.04 9.74
N ALA A 453 5.21 35.89 9.28
CA ALA A 453 5.54 37.15 9.97
C ALA A 453 4.34 38.11 10.06
N PHE A 454 3.57 38.26 8.99
CA PHE A 454 2.29 39.00 8.98
C PHE A 454 1.33 38.46 10.04
N LYS A 455 1.23 37.12 10.16
CA LYS A 455 0.33 36.46 11.10
C LYS A 455 0.87 36.35 12.54
N ALA A 456 2.12 36.72 12.78
CA ALA A 456 2.70 36.91 14.12
C ALA A 456 2.62 38.38 14.62
N LYS A 457 2.67 39.38 13.72
CA LYS A 457 2.90 40.79 14.09
C LYS A 457 1.66 41.71 14.08
N GLY A 458 0.51 41.26 13.58
CA GLY A 458 -0.76 42.00 13.72
C GLY A 458 -1.04 43.05 12.63
N GLY A 459 -2.25 43.64 12.67
CA GLY A 459 -2.84 44.43 11.58
C GLY A 459 -2.01 45.62 11.10
N SER A 460 -1.43 46.42 12.00
CA SER A 460 -0.54 47.54 11.65
C SER A 460 0.63 47.09 10.77
N TYR A 461 1.31 46.02 11.16
CA TYR A 461 2.42 45.46 10.39
C TYR A 461 1.97 44.91 9.03
N VAL A 462 0.74 44.39 8.92
CA VAL A 462 0.15 43.98 7.64
C VAL A 462 -0.15 45.19 6.75
N ARG A 463 -0.70 46.29 7.31
CA ARG A 463 -0.90 47.54 6.56
C ARG A 463 0.42 48.05 5.96
N ASP A 464 1.50 48.09 6.74
CA ASP A 464 2.75 48.69 6.26
C ASP A 464 3.67 47.76 5.46
N LYS A 465 3.57 46.42 5.64
CA LYS A 465 4.48 45.47 4.97
C LYS A 465 3.83 44.57 3.93
N PHE A 466 2.50 44.38 3.96
CA PHE A 466 1.78 43.75 2.86
C PHE A 466 1.22 44.81 1.91
N PHE A 467 0.27 45.63 2.37
CA PHE A 467 -0.39 46.64 1.54
C PHE A 467 0.55 47.80 1.18
N GLY A 468 1.29 48.34 2.15
CA GLY A 468 2.27 49.42 1.99
C GLY A 468 3.50 49.11 1.12
N LYS A 469 3.52 47.97 0.42
CA LYS A 469 4.47 47.67 -0.66
C LYS A 469 4.18 48.50 -1.93
N TYR A 470 2.91 48.91 -2.12
CA TYR A 470 2.43 49.71 -3.24
C TYR A 470 1.49 50.81 -2.70
N PRO A 471 1.64 52.09 -3.11
CA PRO A 471 0.76 53.18 -2.64
C PRO A 471 -0.73 52.89 -2.86
N GLU A 472 -1.07 52.34 -4.01
CA GLU A 472 -2.42 51.99 -4.45
C GLU A 472 -3.07 50.95 -3.52
N LEU A 473 -2.28 49.96 -3.08
CA LEU A 473 -2.75 48.95 -2.13
C LEU A 473 -2.86 49.48 -0.70
N LYS A 474 -2.06 50.48 -0.33
CA LYS A 474 -2.22 51.17 0.96
C LYS A 474 -3.51 52.01 0.97
N GLU A 475 -3.86 52.60 -0.16
CA GLU A 475 -5.12 53.34 -0.33
C GLU A 475 -6.34 52.41 -0.42
N LEU A 476 -6.22 51.25 -1.08
CA LEU A 476 -7.29 50.22 -1.14
C LEU A 476 -7.79 49.77 0.26
N VAL A 477 -6.98 49.95 1.31
CA VAL A 477 -7.32 49.66 2.71
C VAL A 477 -7.31 50.90 3.63
N SER A 478 -7.32 52.12 3.08
CA SER A 478 -7.30 53.38 3.86
C SER A 478 -8.47 53.46 4.85
N ALA A 479 -9.68 53.13 4.39
CA ALA A 479 -10.91 53.11 5.18
C ALA A 479 -11.06 51.92 6.14
N MET A 480 -10.16 50.93 6.12
CA MET A 480 -10.17 49.80 7.07
C MET A 480 -9.38 50.17 8.32
N THR A 481 -9.82 49.78 9.52
CA THR A 481 -8.95 49.88 10.72
C THR A 481 -7.92 48.76 10.73
N ASP A 482 -6.85 48.89 11.51
CA ASP A 482 -5.88 47.80 11.71
C ASP A 482 -6.54 46.54 12.31
N LYS A 483 -7.61 46.71 13.09
CA LYS A 483 -8.41 45.61 13.62
C LYS A 483 -9.21 44.90 12.52
N ASP A 484 -9.58 45.60 11.45
CA ASP A 484 -10.29 45.01 10.30
C ASP A 484 -9.32 44.35 9.32
N ILE A 485 -8.17 44.96 9.03
CA ILE A 485 -7.06 44.30 8.34
C ILE A 485 -6.65 43.02 9.08
N TRP A 486 -6.70 43.01 10.42
CA TRP A 486 -6.41 41.83 11.22
C TRP A 486 -7.51 40.74 11.22
N LYS A 487 -8.75 41.06 10.83
CA LYS A 487 -9.82 40.06 10.63
C LYS A 487 -9.62 39.26 9.34
N LEU A 488 -8.92 39.80 8.35
CA LEU A 488 -8.69 39.17 7.04
C LEU A 488 -8.14 37.74 7.21
N ASN A 489 -8.97 36.75 6.84
CA ASN A 489 -8.76 35.35 7.16
C ASN A 489 -8.10 34.57 6.01
N ARG A 490 -7.37 33.49 6.35
CA ARG A 490 -6.91 32.49 5.38
C ARG A 490 -8.05 31.50 5.09
N GLY A 491 -8.19 31.06 3.85
CA GLY A 491 -9.38 30.40 3.32
C GLY A 491 -9.78 29.10 4.04
N GLY A 492 -8.82 28.31 4.53
CA GLY A 492 -9.10 27.08 5.28
C GLY A 492 -9.76 27.30 6.66
N HIS A 493 -9.91 28.55 7.12
CA HIS A 493 -10.73 28.91 8.29
C HIS A 493 -12.14 29.37 7.94
N ASP A 494 -12.46 29.50 6.66
CA ASP A 494 -13.75 29.99 6.17
C ASP A 494 -14.65 28.81 5.75
N PRO A 495 -15.79 28.57 6.43
CA PRO A 495 -16.61 27.39 6.17
C PRO A 495 -17.27 27.43 4.79
N HIS A 496 -17.51 28.61 4.20
CA HIS A 496 -18.10 28.71 2.86
C HIS A 496 -17.08 28.33 1.78
N LYS A 497 -15.85 28.87 1.86
CA LYS A 497 -14.75 28.54 0.92
C LYS A 497 -14.38 27.05 0.98
N VAL A 498 -14.31 26.48 2.19
CA VAL A 498 -14.04 25.05 2.40
C VAL A 498 -15.18 24.18 1.88
N TYR A 499 -16.44 24.55 2.12
CA TYR A 499 -17.60 23.82 1.60
C TYR A 499 -17.63 23.82 0.06
N ALA A 500 -17.39 24.97 -0.60
CA ALA A 500 -17.34 25.06 -2.05
C ALA A 500 -16.28 24.13 -2.64
N ALA A 501 -15.06 24.14 -2.08
CA ALA A 501 -13.99 23.25 -2.50
C ALA A 501 -14.33 21.75 -2.32
N TYR A 502 -14.99 21.39 -1.21
CA TYR A 502 -15.41 20.01 -0.95
C TYR A 502 -16.55 19.58 -1.89
N HIS A 503 -17.47 20.50 -2.22
CA HIS A 503 -18.55 20.28 -3.18
C HIS A 503 -18.01 20.00 -4.59
N THR A 504 -17.09 20.84 -5.08
CA THR A 504 -16.42 20.63 -6.38
C THR A 504 -15.60 19.32 -6.39
N ALA A 505 -14.87 18.99 -5.32
CA ALA A 505 -14.12 17.72 -5.23
C ALA A 505 -15.02 16.47 -5.18
N MET A 506 -16.24 16.58 -4.64
CA MET A 506 -17.24 15.51 -4.69
C MET A 506 -17.75 15.28 -6.11
N GLN A 507 -18.03 16.37 -6.84
CA GLN A 507 -18.56 16.35 -8.21
C GLN A 507 -17.53 15.98 -9.28
N HIS A 508 -16.25 16.27 -9.06
CA HIS A 508 -15.16 16.01 -10.01
C HIS A 508 -15.06 14.53 -10.42
N LYS A 509 -14.64 14.30 -11.67
CA LYS A 509 -14.61 12.99 -12.35
C LYS A 509 -13.35 12.80 -13.20
N GLY A 510 -12.97 11.54 -13.41
CA GLY A 510 -11.88 11.15 -14.31
C GLY A 510 -10.45 11.38 -13.81
N SER A 511 -10.24 12.11 -12.71
CA SER A 511 -8.95 12.20 -12.01
C SER A 511 -9.12 12.45 -10.50
N PRO A 512 -8.14 12.14 -9.65
CA PRO A 512 -8.15 12.47 -8.23
C PRO A 512 -8.11 13.99 -7.99
N THR A 513 -8.56 14.43 -6.82
CA THR A 513 -8.54 15.85 -6.41
C THR A 513 -7.66 16.08 -5.20
N VAL A 514 -6.90 17.17 -5.19
CA VAL A 514 -6.21 17.69 -4.00
C VAL A 514 -6.72 19.09 -3.66
N ILE A 515 -6.97 19.32 -2.38
CA ILE A 515 -7.42 20.59 -1.82
C ILE A 515 -6.28 21.19 -0.99
N LEU A 516 -5.72 22.30 -1.46
CA LEU A 516 -4.63 23.03 -0.80
C LEU A 516 -5.23 24.12 0.10
N ALA A 517 -5.50 23.76 1.35
CA ALA A 517 -6.24 24.60 2.29
C ALA A 517 -5.29 25.46 3.14
N LYS A 518 -5.20 26.76 2.86
CA LYS A 518 -4.34 27.68 3.62
C LYS A 518 -4.95 27.95 5.00
N THR A 519 -4.30 27.47 6.07
CA THR A 519 -4.75 27.63 7.46
C THR A 519 -3.71 28.41 8.30
N ILE A 520 -3.82 28.35 9.63
CA ILE A 520 -2.95 29.04 10.61
C ILE A 520 -2.65 28.02 11.70
N LYS A 521 -1.39 27.63 11.87
CA LYS A 521 -0.94 26.75 12.96
C LYS A 521 -1.25 27.43 14.30
N GLY A 522 -1.93 26.71 15.19
CA GLY A 522 -2.37 27.24 16.49
C GLY A 522 -3.49 28.29 16.45
N TYR A 523 -4.34 28.29 15.42
CA TYR A 523 -5.45 29.25 15.31
C TYR A 523 -6.32 29.33 16.60
N GLY A 524 -6.43 30.54 17.15
CA GLY A 524 -7.12 30.84 18.40
C GLY A 524 -6.26 30.79 19.65
N MET A 525 -4.99 30.36 19.58
CA MET A 525 -4.08 30.29 20.74
C MET A 525 -3.41 31.64 21.06
N GLY A 526 -3.65 32.70 20.28
CA GLY A 526 -3.11 34.04 20.58
C GLY A 526 -1.57 34.09 20.54
N LYS A 527 -0.96 34.92 21.40
CA LYS A 527 0.50 35.17 21.38
C LYS A 527 1.36 33.94 21.71
N SER A 528 0.81 32.95 22.41
CA SER A 528 1.50 31.71 22.77
C SER A 528 1.43 30.62 21.69
N GLY A 529 0.69 30.83 20.58
CA GLY A 529 0.57 29.80 19.56
C GLY A 529 0.12 30.18 18.14
N GLU A 530 -0.44 31.36 17.83
CA GLU A 530 -0.79 31.68 16.43
C GLU A 530 0.47 31.95 15.58
N SER A 531 0.74 31.08 14.61
CA SER A 531 1.88 31.16 13.66
C SER A 531 3.30 31.18 14.28
N MET A 532 3.46 30.93 15.58
CA MET A 532 4.78 30.77 16.21
C MET A 532 5.43 29.44 15.81
N ASN A 533 6.77 29.38 15.76
CA ASN A 533 7.47 28.13 15.41
C ASN A 533 7.23 27.04 16.48
N THR A 534 7.33 27.41 17.76
CA THR A 534 7.14 26.54 18.93
C THR A 534 5.74 25.95 19.08
N THR A 535 4.74 26.40 18.31
CA THR A 535 3.32 26.01 18.44
C THR A 535 3.06 24.50 18.39
N HIS A 536 3.90 23.70 17.72
CA HIS A 536 3.75 22.24 17.75
C HIS A 536 4.07 21.66 19.14
N GLN A 537 5.07 22.23 19.82
CA GLN A 537 5.51 21.82 21.16
C GLN A 537 4.70 22.46 22.29
N GLN A 538 3.75 23.37 21.99
CA GLN A 538 2.88 24.04 22.95
C GLN A 538 1.81 23.08 23.52
N LYS A 539 2.29 22.15 24.35
CA LYS A 539 1.56 21.08 25.07
C LYS A 539 0.89 21.58 26.36
N LYS A 540 1.23 22.80 26.79
CA LYS A 540 0.68 23.49 27.95
C LYS A 540 0.10 24.83 27.49
N LEU A 541 -1.06 25.19 28.01
CA LEU A 541 -1.60 26.55 27.98
C LEU A 541 -1.67 27.00 29.44
N ASP A 542 -1.23 28.22 29.74
CA ASP A 542 -1.37 28.77 31.09
C ASP A 542 -2.83 29.22 31.38
N GLU A 543 -3.09 29.72 32.59
CA GLU A 543 -4.44 30.16 32.95
C GLU A 543 -4.95 31.31 32.06
N LYS A 544 -4.07 32.24 31.66
CA LYS A 544 -4.40 33.39 30.80
C LYS A 544 -4.60 32.96 29.35
N ASP A 545 -3.78 32.02 28.87
CA ASP A 545 -3.97 31.37 27.57
C ASP A 545 -5.34 30.67 27.50
N LEU A 546 -5.73 29.93 28.55
CA LEU A 546 -7.02 29.22 28.60
C LEU A 546 -8.21 30.18 28.66
N LEU A 547 -8.15 31.24 29.49
CA LEU A 547 -9.16 32.30 29.51
C LEU A 547 -9.29 32.96 28.14
N TYR A 548 -8.17 33.34 27.52
CA TYR A 548 -8.13 33.87 26.16
C TYR A 548 -8.74 32.88 25.15
N TYR A 549 -8.41 31.59 25.22
CA TYR A 549 -8.92 30.57 24.29
C TYR A 549 -10.44 30.39 24.40
N ARG A 550 -10.98 30.41 25.63
CA ARG A 550 -12.43 30.44 25.87
C ARG A 550 -13.06 31.67 25.22
N ASP A 551 -12.57 32.85 25.56
CA ASP A 551 -13.15 34.14 25.14
C ASP A 551 -13.07 34.34 23.63
N ARG A 552 -11.94 33.93 23.02
CA ARG A 552 -11.68 33.97 21.58
C ARG A 552 -12.68 33.15 20.76
N PHE A 553 -13.27 32.11 21.35
CA PHE A 553 -14.24 31.23 20.70
C PHE A 553 -15.67 31.33 21.27
N GLY A 554 -15.89 32.09 22.34
CA GLY A 554 -17.22 32.28 22.95
C GLY A 554 -17.76 31.03 23.66
N VAL A 555 -16.88 30.25 24.31
CA VAL A 555 -17.26 29.02 25.01
C VAL A 555 -17.89 29.36 26.38
N PRO A 556 -19.13 28.93 26.70
CA PRO A 556 -19.85 29.38 27.88
C PRO A 556 -19.41 28.63 29.15
N LEU A 557 -18.20 28.94 29.62
CA LEU A 557 -17.63 28.47 30.89
C LEU A 557 -17.26 29.65 31.78
N THR A 558 -17.61 29.59 33.06
CA THR A 558 -17.16 30.61 34.03
C THR A 558 -15.64 30.51 34.26
N ASP A 559 -15.01 31.59 34.73
CA ASP A 559 -13.56 31.62 35.01
C ASP A 559 -13.12 30.49 35.96
N LYS A 560 -13.98 30.13 36.94
CA LYS A 560 -13.74 29.01 37.85
C LYS A 560 -13.61 27.67 37.10
N GLN A 561 -14.46 27.44 36.11
CA GLN A 561 -14.46 26.20 35.32
C GLN A 561 -13.31 26.14 34.32
N VAL A 562 -12.88 27.30 33.80
CA VAL A 562 -11.64 27.43 33.03
C VAL A 562 -10.41 27.06 33.87
N LYS A 563 -10.31 27.58 35.10
CA LYS A 563 -9.24 27.26 36.06
C LYS A 563 -9.22 25.76 36.45
N ASN A 564 -10.40 25.15 36.54
CA ASN A 564 -10.58 23.71 36.74
C ASN A 564 -10.25 22.86 35.50
N ILE A 565 -10.16 23.48 34.31
CA ILE A 565 -9.98 22.84 33.01
C ILE A 565 -11.15 21.85 32.73
N GLU A 566 -12.37 22.28 33.02
CA GLU A 566 -13.58 21.48 32.80
C GLU A 566 -13.87 21.28 31.30
N TYR A 567 -14.35 20.08 30.94
CA TYR A 567 -14.89 19.82 29.62
C TYR A 567 -16.26 20.48 29.49
N PHE A 568 -16.52 21.15 28.37
CA PHE A 568 -17.83 21.73 28.09
C PHE A 568 -18.66 20.78 27.22
N LYS A 569 -19.85 20.42 27.69
CA LYS A 569 -20.87 19.73 26.90
C LYS A 569 -22.24 20.38 27.18
N PRO A 570 -22.94 20.90 26.16
CA PRO A 570 -24.33 21.35 26.31
C PRO A 570 -25.24 20.21 26.79
N HIS A 571 -26.39 20.59 27.35
CA HIS A 571 -27.45 19.63 27.66
C HIS A 571 -27.92 18.89 26.39
N GLU A 572 -28.25 17.61 26.48
CA GLU A 572 -28.58 16.74 25.32
C GLU A 572 -29.75 17.28 24.46
N ASN A 573 -30.64 18.08 25.05
CA ASN A 573 -31.75 18.73 24.34
C ASN A 573 -31.40 20.09 23.70
N SER A 574 -30.15 20.57 23.76
CA SER A 574 -29.77 21.85 23.15
C SER A 574 -29.78 21.78 21.62
N GLU A 575 -29.90 22.94 20.97
CA GLU A 575 -29.86 23.07 19.50
C GLU A 575 -28.56 22.53 18.93
N GLU A 576 -27.43 22.79 19.59
CA GLU A 576 -26.10 22.38 19.15
C GLU A 576 -25.93 20.84 19.18
N ILE A 577 -26.42 20.16 20.22
CA ILE A 577 -26.34 18.70 20.30
C ILE A 577 -27.35 18.02 19.36
N LYS A 578 -28.56 18.57 19.24
CA LYS A 578 -29.55 18.10 18.25
C LYS A 578 -29.02 18.23 16.83
N TYR A 579 -28.46 19.38 16.45
CA TYR A 579 -27.89 19.64 15.14
C TYR A 579 -26.68 18.74 14.85
N LEU A 580 -25.76 18.61 15.81
CA LEU A 580 -24.60 17.71 15.73
C LEU A 580 -25.00 16.26 15.39
N LYS A 581 -26.03 15.75 16.06
CA LYS A 581 -26.56 14.39 15.86
C LYS A 581 -27.37 14.28 14.57
N ASP A 582 -28.25 15.25 14.27
CA ASP A 582 -29.05 15.31 13.05
C ASP A 582 -28.19 15.22 11.78
N LYS A 583 -27.12 16.03 11.69
CA LYS A 583 -26.19 16.00 10.55
C LYS A 583 -25.50 14.65 10.41
N ARG A 584 -25.07 14.03 11.52
CA ARG A 584 -24.47 12.69 11.48
C ARG A 584 -25.46 11.60 11.08
N LEU A 585 -26.70 11.64 11.58
CA LEU A 585 -27.75 10.68 11.23
C LEU A 585 -28.19 10.82 9.77
N LYS A 586 -28.29 12.04 9.23
CA LYS A 586 -28.53 12.29 7.80
C LYS A 586 -27.37 11.81 6.92
N LEU A 587 -26.15 11.83 7.44
CA LEU A 587 -24.96 11.20 6.84
C LEU A 587 -24.81 9.72 7.27
N GLY A 588 -25.87 9.05 7.71
CA GLY A 588 -25.92 7.60 7.92
C GLY A 588 -25.32 7.05 9.22
N GLY A 589 -24.75 7.88 10.10
CA GLY A 589 -24.16 7.44 11.37
C GLY A 589 -22.97 8.28 11.83
N PHE A 590 -22.25 7.81 12.84
CA PHE A 590 -21.08 8.50 13.40
C PHE A 590 -19.76 8.01 12.80
N ILE A 591 -18.72 8.84 12.84
CA ILE A 591 -17.36 8.50 12.38
C ILE A 591 -16.31 9.18 13.28
N PRO A 592 -15.08 8.64 13.39
CA PRO A 592 -14.67 7.33 12.91
C PRO A 592 -15.36 6.20 13.69
N GLU A 593 -15.54 5.06 13.04
CA GLU A 593 -16.06 3.81 13.60
C GLU A 593 -15.36 2.67 12.85
N ARG A 594 -15.03 1.57 13.54
CA ARG A 594 -14.54 0.35 12.90
C ARG A 594 -15.44 -0.82 13.26
N SER A 595 -16.09 -1.40 12.26
CA SER A 595 -17.03 -2.51 12.39
C SER A 595 -16.89 -3.46 11.20
N SER A 596 -17.29 -4.73 11.34
CA SER A 596 -17.19 -5.75 10.28
C SER A 596 -18.37 -6.71 10.31
N PHE A 597 -19.08 -6.79 9.18
CA PHE A 597 -20.13 -7.76 8.89
C PHE A 597 -19.70 -8.79 7.83
N ALA A 598 -18.41 -8.82 7.48
CA ALA A 598 -17.87 -9.71 6.45
C ALA A 598 -18.16 -11.18 6.74
N LYS A 599 -18.56 -11.93 5.72
CA LYS A 599 -18.75 -13.39 5.83
C LYS A 599 -17.38 -14.07 5.80
N ALA A 600 -17.16 -14.98 6.74
CA ALA A 600 -15.96 -15.81 6.80
C ALA A 600 -15.80 -16.64 5.51
N ILE A 601 -14.56 -16.81 5.05
CA ILE A 601 -14.24 -17.74 3.96
C ILE A 601 -13.91 -19.08 4.62
N LYS A 602 -14.54 -20.17 4.16
CA LYS A 602 -14.29 -21.51 4.68
C LYS A 602 -12.87 -21.95 4.33
N THR A 603 -12.19 -22.68 5.22
CA THR A 603 -10.91 -23.32 4.90
C THR A 603 -11.11 -24.25 3.69
N PRO A 604 -10.27 -24.17 2.64
CA PRO A 604 -10.41 -25.07 1.50
C PRO A 604 -10.31 -26.56 1.88
N PRO A 605 -10.97 -27.45 1.13
CA PRO A 605 -10.91 -28.91 1.32
C PRO A 605 -9.47 -29.47 1.41
N LYS A 606 -9.31 -30.67 1.99
CA LYS A 606 -7.97 -31.27 2.22
C LYS A 606 -7.37 -31.88 0.94
N ASP A 607 -8.23 -32.44 0.09
CA ASP A 607 -7.94 -33.06 -1.20
C ASP A 607 -7.21 -32.11 -2.17
N ILE A 608 -7.48 -30.81 -2.12
CA ILE A 608 -6.72 -29.78 -2.86
C ILE A 608 -5.22 -29.82 -2.50
N PHE A 609 -4.88 -30.18 -1.26
CA PHE A 609 -3.51 -30.23 -0.76
C PHE A 609 -2.91 -31.65 -0.75
N GLU A 610 -3.71 -32.71 -0.90
CA GLU A 610 -3.24 -34.10 -0.86
C GLU A 610 -2.15 -34.46 -1.89
N PRO A 611 -2.11 -33.92 -3.13
CA PRO A 611 -1.01 -34.15 -4.05
C PRO A 611 0.35 -33.71 -3.49
N PHE A 612 0.38 -32.62 -2.72
CA PHE A 612 1.60 -32.04 -2.16
C PHE A 612 2.11 -32.77 -0.90
N MET A 613 1.32 -33.71 -0.37
CA MET A 613 1.67 -34.55 0.79
C MET A 613 2.50 -35.79 0.41
N LYS A 614 2.59 -36.11 -0.88
CA LYS A 614 3.24 -37.29 -1.44
C LYS A 614 4.66 -36.97 -1.89
N SER A 615 5.49 -38.00 -2.02
CA SER A 615 6.83 -37.87 -2.60
C SER A 615 6.77 -37.47 -4.07
N THR A 616 7.69 -36.63 -4.54
CA THR A 616 7.89 -36.32 -5.96
C THR A 616 8.75 -37.36 -6.69
N GLY A 617 9.23 -38.39 -5.99
CA GLY A 617 10.17 -39.38 -6.55
C GLY A 617 11.51 -38.73 -6.85
N ASP A 618 12.07 -39.00 -8.03
CA ASP A 618 13.29 -38.33 -8.51
C ASP A 618 13.03 -36.93 -9.10
N LYS A 619 11.76 -36.50 -9.22
CA LYS A 619 11.43 -35.21 -9.84
C LYS A 619 11.70 -34.06 -8.88
N GLU A 620 12.48 -33.09 -9.35
CA GLU A 620 12.86 -31.89 -8.60
C GLU A 620 11.89 -30.72 -8.84
N MET A 621 11.57 -29.96 -7.79
CA MET A 621 10.90 -28.66 -7.87
C MET A 621 11.27 -27.77 -6.69
N SER A 622 11.05 -26.47 -6.79
CA SER A 622 11.31 -25.52 -5.70
C SER A 622 10.08 -25.25 -4.83
N THR A 623 10.26 -24.68 -3.64
CA THR A 623 9.12 -24.27 -2.78
C THR A 623 8.30 -23.13 -3.38
N THR A 624 8.90 -22.29 -4.23
CA THR A 624 8.14 -21.32 -5.06
C THR A 624 7.23 -22.04 -6.06
N MET A 625 7.75 -22.99 -6.86
CA MET A 625 6.94 -23.79 -7.79
C MET A 625 5.81 -24.55 -7.06
N ALA A 626 6.12 -25.13 -5.90
CA ALA A 626 5.13 -25.81 -5.06
C ALA A 626 4.00 -24.87 -4.63
N LEU A 627 4.32 -23.66 -4.18
CA LEU A 627 3.34 -22.63 -3.80
C LEU A 627 2.48 -22.20 -4.99
N VAL A 628 3.08 -21.91 -6.16
CA VAL A 628 2.33 -21.55 -7.37
C VAL A 628 1.35 -22.65 -7.76
N ARG A 629 1.79 -23.92 -7.74
CA ARG A 629 0.91 -25.07 -8.00
C ARG A 629 -0.23 -25.19 -6.99
N MET A 630 -0.01 -24.91 -5.71
CA MET A 630 -1.08 -24.85 -4.71
C MET A 630 -2.07 -23.71 -4.99
N LEU A 631 -1.59 -22.52 -5.37
CA LEU A 631 -2.44 -21.38 -5.74
C LEU A 631 -3.26 -21.68 -7.02
N THR A 632 -2.65 -22.34 -8.02
CA THR A 632 -3.33 -22.80 -9.25
C THR A 632 -4.42 -23.84 -8.97
N ALA A 633 -4.21 -24.72 -7.99
CA ALA A 633 -5.22 -25.67 -7.51
C ALA A 633 -6.32 -24.97 -6.70
N LEU A 634 -5.97 -24.00 -5.84
CA LEU A 634 -6.91 -23.19 -5.06
C LEU A 634 -7.80 -22.29 -5.93
N LEU A 635 -7.32 -21.85 -7.09
CA LEU A 635 -8.14 -21.17 -8.12
C LEU A 635 -9.29 -22.03 -8.65
N ARG A 636 -9.30 -23.35 -8.41
CA ARG A 636 -10.38 -24.27 -8.78
C ARG A 636 -11.51 -24.33 -7.73
N ASP A 637 -11.29 -23.90 -6.48
CA ASP A 637 -12.36 -23.77 -5.49
C ASP A 637 -13.17 -22.47 -5.69
N LYS A 638 -14.50 -22.61 -5.76
CA LYS A 638 -15.44 -21.52 -6.04
C LYS A 638 -15.64 -20.56 -4.85
N ASN A 639 -15.21 -20.92 -3.65
CA ASN A 639 -15.30 -20.07 -2.46
C ASN A 639 -14.04 -19.18 -2.32
N PHE A 640 -12.87 -19.76 -2.60
CA PHE A 640 -11.55 -19.13 -2.53
C PHE A 640 -11.22 -18.30 -3.79
N SER A 641 -11.40 -18.87 -4.98
CA SER A 641 -10.94 -18.29 -6.26
C SER A 641 -11.41 -16.84 -6.49
N PRO A 642 -12.69 -16.46 -6.30
CA PRO A 642 -13.12 -15.07 -6.47
C PRO A 642 -12.52 -14.09 -5.44
N ARG A 643 -12.00 -14.60 -4.31
CA ARG A 643 -11.48 -13.84 -3.18
C ARG A 643 -9.96 -13.70 -3.16
N LEU A 644 -9.27 -14.49 -3.96
CA LEU A 644 -7.83 -14.37 -4.14
C LEU A 644 -7.49 -13.02 -4.77
N VAL A 645 -6.42 -12.40 -4.27
CA VAL A 645 -5.79 -11.19 -4.84
C VAL A 645 -4.28 -11.46 -4.92
N PRO A 646 -3.76 -12.00 -6.03
CA PRO A 646 -2.31 -12.07 -6.25
C PRO A 646 -1.79 -10.65 -6.48
N ILE A 647 -0.68 -10.30 -5.84
CA ILE A 647 -0.06 -8.97 -5.94
C ILE A 647 1.42 -9.19 -6.25
N ILE A 648 1.90 -8.53 -7.30
CA ILE A 648 3.25 -8.70 -7.84
C ILE A 648 3.88 -7.31 -8.07
N PRO A 649 5.18 -7.13 -7.80
CA PRO A 649 5.93 -5.95 -8.18
C PRO A 649 6.84 -6.27 -9.39
N ASP A 650 6.28 -6.22 -10.60
CA ASP A 650 6.94 -6.48 -11.90
C ASP A 650 7.30 -7.96 -12.17
N GLU A 651 8.08 -8.59 -11.28
CA GLU A 651 8.79 -9.84 -11.59
C GLU A 651 7.97 -11.14 -11.45
N ALA A 652 6.86 -11.24 -12.16
CA ALA A 652 5.97 -12.41 -12.16
C ALA A 652 6.65 -13.69 -12.71
N ARG A 653 7.45 -13.56 -13.79
CA ARG A 653 8.11 -14.70 -14.46
C ARG A 653 9.19 -15.34 -13.58
N THR A 654 9.89 -14.55 -12.76
CA THR A 654 10.85 -15.05 -11.77
C THR A 654 10.21 -15.96 -10.71
N PHE A 655 8.91 -15.80 -10.45
CA PHE A 655 8.16 -16.61 -9.49
C PHE A 655 7.32 -17.72 -10.16
N GLY A 656 7.32 -17.83 -11.50
CA GLY A 656 6.48 -18.77 -12.26
C GLY A 656 4.98 -18.41 -12.28
N MET A 657 4.65 -17.14 -12.02
CA MET A 657 3.27 -16.65 -11.89
C MET A 657 2.59 -16.34 -13.22
N GLU A 658 3.30 -16.39 -14.36
CA GLU A 658 2.77 -15.97 -15.68
C GLU A 658 1.50 -16.72 -16.12
N GLY A 659 1.32 -17.98 -15.71
CA GLY A 659 0.08 -18.74 -15.95
C GLY A 659 -1.19 -18.10 -15.35
N PHE A 660 -1.03 -17.21 -14.36
CA PHE A 660 -2.16 -16.46 -13.77
C PHE A 660 -2.64 -15.35 -14.71
N PHE A 661 -1.76 -14.80 -15.56
CA PHE A 661 -2.13 -13.70 -16.45
C PHE A 661 -3.19 -14.12 -17.47
N GLN A 662 -3.09 -15.29 -18.11
CA GLN A 662 -4.19 -15.81 -18.92
C GLN A 662 -5.37 -16.30 -18.06
N LYS A 663 -5.11 -17.07 -16.99
CA LYS A 663 -6.17 -17.76 -16.25
C LYS A 663 -7.14 -16.81 -15.53
N ILE A 664 -6.64 -15.69 -15.00
CA ILE A 664 -7.43 -14.75 -14.20
C ILE A 664 -7.23 -13.26 -14.51
N GLY A 665 -6.33 -12.91 -15.45
CA GLY A 665 -6.15 -11.54 -15.94
C GLY A 665 -5.35 -10.64 -15.00
N ILE A 666 -4.54 -9.75 -15.59
CA ILE A 666 -3.98 -8.56 -14.92
C ILE A 666 -5.09 -7.51 -14.81
N TYR A 667 -5.21 -6.85 -13.67
CA TYR A 667 -6.16 -5.76 -13.48
C TYR A 667 -5.68 -4.47 -14.18
N ALA A 668 -6.42 -4.04 -15.20
CA ALA A 668 -6.24 -2.74 -15.84
C ALA A 668 -7.57 -1.97 -15.85
N HIS A 669 -7.61 -0.78 -15.22
CA HIS A 669 -8.87 -0.05 -15.03
C HIS A 669 -9.56 0.37 -16.36
N GLU A 670 -8.81 0.53 -17.44
CA GLU A 670 -9.32 0.78 -18.79
C GLU A 670 -9.45 -0.48 -19.65
N GLY A 671 -8.91 -1.62 -19.22
CA GLY A 671 -8.68 -2.80 -20.05
C GLY A 671 -7.58 -2.60 -21.08
N GLN A 672 -7.18 -3.70 -21.71
CA GLN A 672 -6.14 -3.75 -22.73
C GLN A 672 -6.44 -2.84 -23.94
N LYS A 673 -5.42 -2.15 -24.45
CA LYS A 673 -5.55 -1.18 -25.57
C LYS A 673 -4.74 -1.52 -26.82
N TYR A 674 -4.01 -2.62 -26.79
CA TYR A 674 -3.01 -3.01 -27.79
C TYR A 674 -2.84 -4.53 -27.78
N GLU A 675 -2.29 -5.09 -28.86
CA GLU A 675 -1.98 -6.51 -28.92
C GLU A 675 -0.59 -6.80 -28.31
N PRO A 676 -0.43 -7.81 -27.43
CA PRO A 676 0.88 -8.21 -26.92
C PRO A 676 1.82 -8.67 -28.03
N VAL A 677 3.11 -8.38 -27.88
CA VAL A 677 4.15 -8.92 -28.78
C VAL A 677 4.29 -10.45 -28.68
N ASP A 678 3.82 -11.04 -27.59
CA ASP A 678 3.79 -12.50 -27.36
C ASP A 678 2.39 -13.12 -27.53
N SER A 679 1.42 -12.44 -28.18
CA SER A 679 0.00 -12.84 -28.25
C SER A 679 -0.27 -14.27 -28.74
N GLU A 680 0.59 -14.82 -29.59
CA GLU A 680 0.51 -16.19 -30.13
C GLU A 680 0.98 -17.27 -29.13
N GLN A 681 1.69 -16.89 -28.05
CA GLN A 681 2.24 -17.80 -27.04
C GLN A 681 1.24 -18.12 -25.92
N LEU A 682 1.29 -19.35 -25.40
CA LEU A 682 0.51 -19.79 -24.22
C LEU A 682 0.75 -18.93 -22.97
N SER A 683 1.95 -18.36 -22.82
CA SER A 683 2.40 -17.53 -21.69
C SER A 683 2.30 -16.01 -21.92
N SER A 684 1.54 -15.58 -22.94
CA SER A 684 1.13 -14.20 -23.11
C SER A 684 0.32 -13.67 -21.92
N TYR A 685 0.27 -12.35 -21.74
CA TYR A 685 -0.54 -11.72 -20.70
C TYR A 685 -1.84 -11.12 -21.27
N ARG A 686 -2.82 -10.92 -20.39
CA ARG A 686 -4.10 -10.26 -20.71
C ARG A 686 -4.47 -9.24 -19.65
N GLU A 687 -4.88 -8.04 -20.09
CA GLU A 687 -5.24 -6.91 -19.23
C GLU A 687 -6.77 -6.69 -19.20
N ASP A 688 -7.41 -7.11 -18.12
CA ASP A 688 -8.87 -7.08 -17.96
C ASP A 688 -9.29 -6.02 -16.92
N LYS A 689 -10.42 -5.33 -17.15
CA LYS A 689 -11.08 -4.55 -16.07
C LYS A 689 -11.50 -5.43 -14.89
N SER A 690 -11.86 -6.68 -15.17
CA SER A 690 -12.21 -7.72 -14.20
C SER A 690 -11.02 -8.58 -13.76
N GLY A 691 -9.79 -8.23 -14.18
CA GLY A 691 -8.57 -8.98 -13.88
C GLY A 691 -8.32 -9.10 -12.39
N GLN A 692 -7.77 -10.23 -11.97
CA GLN A 692 -7.58 -10.54 -10.55
C GLN A 692 -6.20 -10.17 -10.01
N VAL A 693 -5.16 -10.28 -10.85
CA VAL A 693 -3.78 -9.97 -10.45
C VAL A 693 -3.59 -8.46 -10.37
N LEU A 694 -3.12 -7.98 -9.22
CA LEU A 694 -2.62 -6.62 -9.08
C LEU A 694 -1.14 -6.62 -9.45
N GLU A 695 -0.87 -6.36 -10.73
CA GLU A 695 0.47 -5.99 -11.17
C GLU A 695 0.68 -4.51 -10.84
N GLU A 696 1.76 -4.21 -10.12
CA GLU A 696 2.07 -2.87 -9.62
C GLU A 696 3.33 -2.29 -10.28
N GLY A 697 4.15 -3.13 -10.92
CA GLY A 697 5.50 -2.80 -11.34
C GLY A 697 6.45 -2.58 -10.16
N ILE A 698 7.59 -1.91 -10.39
CA ILE A 698 8.68 -1.75 -9.43
C ILE A 698 8.31 -0.76 -8.29
N THR A 699 7.44 -1.19 -7.38
CA THR A 699 7.03 -0.44 -6.19
C THR A 699 6.57 -1.37 -5.06
N GLU A 700 7.50 -1.78 -4.20
CA GLU A 700 7.21 -2.65 -3.05
C GLU A 700 6.32 -1.93 -2.02
N SER A 701 6.50 -0.61 -1.85
CA SER A 701 5.64 0.22 -1.01
C SER A 701 4.22 0.35 -1.57
N GLY A 702 4.07 0.28 -2.89
CA GLY A 702 2.78 0.22 -3.57
C GLY A 702 2.10 -1.14 -3.43
N ALA A 703 2.79 -2.21 -3.75
CA ALA A 703 2.30 -3.58 -3.61
C ALA A 703 1.93 -3.90 -2.15
N MET A 704 2.72 -3.47 -1.18
CA MET A 704 2.38 -3.57 0.24
C MET A 704 1.15 -2.74 0.61
N SER A 705 0.96 -1.56 0.01
CA SER A 705 -0.24 -0.73 0.23
C SER A 705 -1.51 -1.36 -0.37
N SER A 706 -1.43 -1.98 -1.56
CA SER A 706 -2.51 -2.81 -2.12
C SER A 706 -2.80 -4.02 -1.24
N TRP A 707 -1.77 -4.69 -0.70
CA TRP A 707 -1.91 -5.82 0.20
C TRP A 707 -2.60 -5.43 1.52
N ILE A 708 -2.28 -4.26 2.08
CA ILE A 708 -2.98 -3.69 3.25
C ILE A 708 -4.45 -3.41 2.93
N ALA A 709 -4.76 -2.77 1.79
CA ALA A 709 -6.13 -2.47 1.38
C ALA A 709 -6.98 -3.74 1.20
N ALA A 710 -6.41 -4.77 0.56
CA ALA A 710 -7.04 -6.07 0.42
C ALA A 710 -7.20 -6.79 1.78
N GLY A 711 -6.15 -6.83 2.59
CA GLY A 711 -6.13 -7.52 3.88
C GLY A 711 -6.95 -6.86 4.97
N THR A 712 -7.40 -5.62 4.77
CA THR A 712 -8.35 -4.89 5.65
C THR A 712 -9.75 -4.75 5.04
N SER A 713 -9.96 -5.28 3.83
CA SER A 713 -11.26 -5.28 3.13
C SER A 713 -12.41 -5.87 3.95
N TYR A 714 -12.11 -6.82 4.85
CA TYR A 714 -13.10 -7.42 5.76
C TYR A 714 -13.77 -6.40 6.69
N THR A 715 -13.13 -5.26 7.00
CA THR A 715 -13.73 -4.18 7.79
C THR A 715 -14.09 -2.96 6.94
N ASN A 716 -13.27 -2.61 5.94
CA ASN A 716 -13.49 -1.42 5.11
C ASN A 716 -14.59 -1.60 4.05
N HIS A 717 -14.87 -2.83 3.63
CA HIS A 717 -15.86 -3.16 2.59
C HIS A 717 -16.82 -4.30 2.97
N ASP A 718 -16.77 -4.80 4.22
CA ASP A 718 -17.49 -6.01 4.67
C ASP A 718 -17.25 -7.24 3.78
N LEU A 719 -16.03 -7.34 3.25
CA LEU A 719 -15.67 -8.32 2.25
C LEU A 719 -14.32 -8.94 2.59
N GLU A 720 -14.31 -10.18 3.11
CA GLU A 720 -13.06 -10.95 3.22
C GLU A 720 -12.47 -11.12 1.80
N MET A 721 -11.18 -10.80 1.68
CA MET A 721 -10.35 -10.98 0.50
C MET A 721 -9.02 -11.59 0.97
N ILE A 722 -8.36 -12.36 0.13
CA ILE A 722 -7.17 -13.14 0.48
C ILE A 722 -6.00 -12.65 -0.38
N PRO A 723 -5.24 -11.64 0.08
CA PRO A 723 -4.11 -11.15 -0.68
C PRO A 723 -2.88 -12.04 -0.48
N ILE A 724 -2.22 -12.36 -1.59
CA ILE A 724 -0.94 -13.04 -1.68
C ILE A 724 0.02 -12.07 -2.38
N TYR A 725 0.85 -11.37 -1.61
CA TYR A 725 1.88 -10.49 -2.16
C TYR A 725 3.19 -11.28 -2.25
N ILE A 726 3.69 -11.50 -3.46
CA ILE A 726 4.91 -12.27 -3.74
C ILE A 726 6.00 -11.36 -4.31
N PHE A 727 7.20 -11.42 -3.71
CA PHE A 727 8.29 -10.48 -3.96
C PHE A 727 9.64 -11.09 -3.56
N TYR A 728 10.76 -10.52 -4.03
CA TYR A 728 12.10 -10.87 -3.55
C TYR A 728 12.18 -10.57 -2.04
N SER A 729 12.28 -11.61 -1.21
CA SER A 729 12.31 -11.57 0.27
C SER A 729 13.03 -10.37 0.90
N MET A 730 14.21 -10.03 0.37
CA MET A 730 15.04 -8.87 0.74
C MET A 730 14.28 -7.53 0.73
N PHE A 731 13.36 -7.33 -0.23
CA PHE A 731 12.60 -6.08 -0.41
C PHE A 731 11.25 -6.07 0.32
N GLY A 732 11.04 -7.02 1.23
CA GLY A 732 9.98 -6.96 2.24
C GLY A 732 10.37 -6.06 3.42
N PHE A 733 10.47 -6.63 4.61
CA PHE A 733 10.63 -5.88 5.87
C PHE A 733 11.83 -4.91 5.93
N GLN A 734 12.90 -5.12 5.15
CA GLN A 734 14.02 -4.17 5.08
C GLN A 734 13.66 -2.89 4.30
N ARG A 735 12.79 -2.98 3.28
CA ARG A 735 12.42 -1.89 2.38
C ARG A 735 11.10 -1.22 2.77
N VAL A 736 10.14 -1.99 3.26
CA VAL A 736 8.76 -1.55 3.58
C VAL A 736 8.36 -1.87 5.03
N GLY A 737 9.33 -1.95 5.95
CA GLY A 737 9.13 -2.36 7.34
C GLY A 737 8.06 -1.55 8.10
N ASP A 738 7.99 -0.22 7.90
CA ASP A 738 6.99 0.61 8.58
C ASP A 738 5.58 0.46 7.99
N LEU A 739 5.45 0.14 6.70
CA LEU A 739 4.17 -0.31 6.12
C LEU A 739 3.76 -1.68 6.68
N ALA A 740 4.71 -2.59 6.93
CA ALA A 740 4.42 -3.87 7.60
C ALA A 740 4.00 -3.69 9.07
N TRP A 741 4.58 -2.70 9.77
CA TRP A 741 4.11 -2.31 11.11
C TRP A 741 2.71 -1.70 11.07
N ALA A 742 2.46 -0.77 10.13
CA ALA A 742 1.14 -0.16 9.91
C ALA A 742 0.08 -1.20 9.52
N ALA A 743 0.45 -2.28 8.81
CA ALA A 743 -0.44 -3.39 8.51
C ALA A 743 -0.82 -4.19 9.77
N GLY A 744 0.15 -4.41 10.67
CA GLY A 744 -0.07 -5.03 11.97
C GLY A 744 -1.07 -4.22 12.81
N ASP A 745 -0.89 -2.91 12.91
CA ASP A 745 -1.82 -2.01 13.60
C ASP A 745 -3.21 -1.95 12.92
N SER A 746 -3.25 -1.96 11.59
CA SER A 746 -4.50 -2.03 10.81
C SER A 746 -5.30 -3.33 10.99
N GLN A 747 -4.70 -4.34 11.64
CA GLN A 747 -5.21 -5.70 11.78
C GLN A 747 -5.43 -6.37 10.41
N ALA A 748 -4.48 -6.22 9.50
CA ALA A 748 -4.51 -6.84 8.18
C ALA A 748 -4.45 -8.38 8.24
N ARG A 749 -5.03 -9.04 7.24
CA ARG A 749 -5.06 -10.50 7.06
C ARG A 749 -4.66 -10.88 5.64
N GLY A 750 -3.71 -11.79 5.50
CA GLY A 750 -3.21 -12.24 4.21
C GLY A 750 -1.82 -12.86 4.31
N PHE A 751 -1.20 -13.09 3.16
CA PHE A 751 0.13 -13.69 3.07
C PHE A 751 1.12 -12.76 2.37
N LEU A 752 2.27 -12.57 3.01
CA LEU A 752 3.49 -12.03 2.42
C LEU A 752 4.38 -13.21 2.06
N ILE A 753 4.74 -13.35 0.79
CA ILE A 753 5.58 -14.43 0.28
C ILE A 753 6.95 -13.83 -0.07
N GLY A 754 7.91 -14.08 0.81
CA GLY A 754 9.31 -13.77 0.56
C GLY A 754 9.90 -14.80 -0.39
N ALA A 755 9.65 -14.64 -1.68
CA ALA A 755 10.24 -15.49 -2.71
C ALA A 755 11.75 -15.23 -2.86
N THR A 756 12.40 -16.11 -3.63
CA THR A 756 13.86 -16.11 -3.88
C THR A 756 14.70 -15.98 -2.59
N ALA A 757 14.21 -16.52 -1.47
CA ALA A 757 14.83 -16.37 -0.16
C ALA A 757 16.06 -17.26 0.07
N GLY A 758 16.87 -16.88 1.06
CA GLY A 758 18.06 -17.58 1.53
C GLY A 758 19.36 -17.03 0.96
N ARG A 759 20.33 -16.72 1.84
CA ARG A 759 21.57 -15.99 1.49
C ARG A 759 22.40 -16.74 0.45
N THR A 760 22.50 -18.07 0.57
CA THR A 760 23.26 -18.91 -0.37
C THR A 760 22.42 -19.36 -1.57
N THR A 761 21.10 -19.27 -1.45
CA THR A 761 20.16 -19.85 -2.42
C THR A 761 19.94 -18.95 -3.64
N LEU A 762 19.83 -17.63 -3.46
CA LEU A 762 19.77 -16.64 -4.55
C LEU A 762 21.18 -16.28 -5.05
N ALA A 763 21.89 -17.27 -5.58
CA ALA A 763 23.35 -17.25 -5.61
C ALA A 763 23.99 -16.22 -6.57
N GLY A 764 23.35 -15.91 -7.70
CA GLY A 764 23.87 -14.95 -8.68
C GLY A 764 23.75 -13.49 -8.27
N GLU A 765 22.67 -13.12 -7.59
CA GLU A 765 22.24 -11.72 -7.42
C GLU A 765 23.03 -10.91 -6.37
N GLY A 766 23.85 -11.58 -5.57
CA GLY A 766 24.82 -10.96 -4.67
C GLY A 766 24.25 -10.07 -3.57
N LEU A 767 25.02 -9.05 -3.20
CA LEU A 767 24.95 -8.35 -1.91
C LEU A 767 23.57 -7.76 -1.58
N GLN A 768 22.90 -7.13 -2.54
CA GLN A 768 21.65 -6.40 -2.31
C GLN A 768 20.38 -7.25 -2.50
N HIS A 769 20.52 -8.55 -2.78
CA HIS A 769 19.40 -9.45 -3.05
C HIS A 769 19.39 -10.70 -2.18
N GLN A 770 20.57 -11.25 -1.85
CA GLN A 770 20.72 -12.43 -1.01
C GLN A 770 20.24 -12.18 0.41
N ASP A 771 19.01 -12.59 0.73
CA ASP A 771 18.43 -12.41 2.06
C ASP A 771 18.79 -13.58 3.00
N GLY A 772 19.45 -13.23 4.09
CA GLY A 772 19.66 -14.10 5.25
C GLY A 772 19.26 -13.43 6.57
N HIS A 773 18.25 -12.56 6.57
CA HIS A 773 17.83 -11.84 7.80
C HIS A 773 16.36 -11.38 7.87
N SER A 774 15.54 -11.48 6.81
CA SER A 774 14.14 -11.03 6.81
C SER A 774 13.31 -11.58 7.97
N HIS A 775 13.48 -12.85 8.36
CA HIS A 775 12.77 -13.45 9.49
C HIS A 775 13.07 -12.78 10.83
N LEU A 776 14.28 -12.25 11.03
CA LEU A 776 14.60 -11.48 12.23
C LEU A 776 13.87 -10.13 12.23
N LEU A 777 13.79 -9.46 11.07
CA LEU A 777 12.99 -8.24 10.92
C LEU A 777 11.49 -8.51 11.16
N ALA A 778 10.96 -9.58 10.55
CA ALA A 778 9.58 -10.02 10.69
C ALA A 778 9.20 -10.33 12.16
N SER A 779 10.13 -10.89 12.93
CA SER A 779 9.92 -11.28 14.34
C SER A 779 9.54 -10.11 15.28
N ASN A 780 9.75 -8.86 14.85
CA ASN A 780 9.41 -7.67 15.64
C ASN A 780 7.92 -7.32 15.59
N ILE A 781 7.17 -7.79 14.60
CA ILE A 781 5.74 -7.45 14.42
C ILE A 781 4.88 -8.52 15.14
N PRO A 782 4.17 -8.21 16.24
CA PRO A 782 3.60 -9.22 17.13
C PRO A 782 2.55 -10.16 16.51
N ASN A 783 1.83 -9.68 15.48
CA ASN A 783 0.82 -10.42 14.72
C ASN A 783 1.26 -10.89 13.33
N CYS A 784 2.57 -10.77 13.01
CA CYS A 784 3.19 -11.50 11.92
C CYS A 784 3.51 -12.94 12.38
N VAL A 785 3.06 -13.93 11.62
CA VAL A 785 3.35 -15.36 11.86
C VAL A 785 4.27 -15.83 10.73
N SER A 786 5.51 -16.20 11.05
CA SER A 786 6.60 -16.36 10.08
C SER A 786 7.08 -17.81 9.95
N TYR A 787 7.27 -18.31 8.73
CA TYR A 787 7.74 -19.68 8.45
C TYR A 787 8.77 -19.75 7.31
N ASP A 788 9.68 -20.75 7.40
CA ASP A 788 10.75 -21.06 6.45
C ASP A 788 10.70 -22.55 6.01
N PRO A 789 9.64 -22.98 5.30
CA PRO A 789 9.40 -24.37 4.95
C PRO A 789 10.41 -24.91 3.93
N THR A 790 10.88 -26.14 4.12
CA THR A 790 11.71 -26.88 3.16
C THR A 790 10.85 -27.64 2.16
N PHE A 791 9.75 -28.27 2.58
CA PHE A 791 9.03 -29.26 1.77
C PHE A 791 7.62 -28.83 1.33
N THR A 792 7.17 -29.37 0.19
CA THR A 792 5.82 -29.17 -0.38
C THR A 792 4.70 -29.33 0.65
N TYR A 793 4.79 -30.36 1.50
CA TYR A 793 3.76 -30.65 2.50
C TYR A 793 3.75 -29.67 3.67
N GLU A 794 4.91 -29.10 4.02
CA GLU A 794 5.03 -28.07 5.05
C GLU A 794 4.35 -26.78 4.56
N MET A 795 4.74 -26.31 3.37
CA MET A 795 4.11 -25.18 2.68
C MET A 795 2.58 -25.36 2.56
N GLY A 796 2.11 -26.53 2.13
CA GLY A 796 0.68 -26.83 2.01
C GLY A 796 -0.08 -26.81 3.34
N ILE A 797 0.51 -27.34 4.42
CA ILE A 797 -0.08 -27.32 5.76
C ILE A 797 -0.12 -25.90 6.33
N ILE A 798 0.98 -25.14 6.20
CA ILE A 798 1.10 -23.76 6.70
C ILE A 798 0.14 -22.82 5.97
N LEU A 799 0.08 -22.88 4.64
CA LEU A 799 -0.85 -22.09 3.81
C LEU A 799 -2.31 -22.39 4.19
N ARG A 800 -2.67 -23.68 4.31
CA ARG A 800 -4.03 -24.09 4.67
C ARG A 800 -4.41 -23.66 6.10
N ASP A 801 -3.47 -23.69 7.04
CA ASP A 801 -3.71 -23.22 8.41
C ASP A 801 -3.84 -21.70 8.50
N GLY A 802 -3.03 -20.94 7.75
CA GLY A 802 -3.18 -19.49 7.67
C GLY A 802 -4.56 -19.08 7.16
N ILE A 803 -5.07 -19.74 6.10
CA ILE A 803 -6.42 -19.48 5.58
C ILE A 803 -7.48 -19.77 6.66
N ARG A 804 -7.34 -20.90 7.37
CA ARG A 804 -8.22 -21.30 8.48
C ARG A 804 -8.24 -20.25 9.59
N ARG A 805 -7.08 -19.81 10.07
CA ARG A 805 -6.95 -18.88 11.19
C ARG A 805 -7.44 -17.48 10.81
N MET A 806 -6.98 -16.95 9.69
CA MET A 806 -7.29 -15.58 9.25
C MET A 806 -8.75 -15.42 8.77
N HIS A 807 -9.23 -16.28 7.87
CA HIS A 807 -10.50 -16.02 7.17
C HIS A 807 -11.68 -16.89 7.65
N GLU A 808 -11.42 -18.06 8.25
CA GLU A 808 -12.48 -18.86 8.88
C GLU A 808 -12.65 -18.53 10.38
N LYS A 809 -11.54 -18.45 11.14
CA LYS A 809 -11.57 -18.14 12.59
C LYS A 809 -11.45 -16.64 12.90
N LYS A 810 -11.15 -15.80 11.91
CA LYS A 810 -11.04 -14.34 12.05
C LYS A 810 -9.96 -13.88 13.05
N GLU A 811 -8.88 -14.64 13.18
CA GLU A 811 -7.68 -14.20 13.89
C GLU A 811 -7.08 -12.97 13.18
N ASN A 812 -6.74 -11.93 13.94
CA ASN A 812 -6.14 -10.70 13.39
C ASN A 812 -4.61 -10.85 13.31
N ILE A 813 -4.19 -11.71 12.41
CA ILE A 813 -2.80 -12.04 12.11
C ILE A 813 -2.58 -11.98 10.60
N PHE A 814 -1.33 -11.89 10.19
CA PHE A 814 -0.91 -12.13 8.81
C PHE A 814 0.29 -13.08 8.78
N TYR A 815 0.48 -13.76 7.65
CA TYR A 815 1.53 -14.74 7.48
C TYR A 815 2.69 -14.17 6.67
N TYR A 816 3.92 -14.47 7.08
CA TYR A 816 5.12 -14.37 6.24
C TYR A 816 5.65 -15.77 5.97
N ILE A 817 5.82 -16.13 4.69
CA ILE A 817 6.36 -17.42 4.30
C ILE A 817 7.48 -17.18 3.30
N THR A 818 8.68 -17.69 3.58
CA THR A 818 9.78 -17.68 2.62
C THR A 818 9.65 -18.84 1.63
N ALA A 819 10.00 -18.56 0.38
CA ALA A 819 9.98 -19.49 -0.73
C ALA A 819 11.27 -19.35 -1.55
N MET A 820 11.79 -20.46 -2.05
CA MET A 820 13.13 -20.55 -2.61
C MET A 820 13.08 -20.90 -4.10
N ASN A 821 14.17 -20.64 -4.82
CA ASN A 821 14.31 -20.95 -6.26
C ASN A 821 15.32 -22.08 -6.56
N GLU A 822 15.62 -22.92 -5.57
CA GLU A 822 16.39 -24.15 -5.76
C GLU A 822 15.42 -25.33 -5.94
N ASN A 823 15.55 -26.07 -7.04
CA ASN A 823 14.78 -27.29 -7.28
C ASN A 823 15.43 -28.47 -6.55
N TYR A 824 14.61 -29.36 -5.98
CA TYR A 824 15.04 -30.62 -5.37
C TYR A 824 13.88 -31.61 -5.20
N PRO A 825 14.13 -32.90 -4.92
CA PRO A 825 13.08 -33.87 -4.64
C PRO A 825 12.42 -33.58 -3.29
N HIS A 826 11.10 -33.71 -3.22
CA HIS A 826 10.32 -33.56 -1.99
C HIS A 826 9.88 -34.95 -1.51
N PRO A 827 10.14 -35.32 -0.24
CA PRO A 827 9.76 -36.63 0.30
C PRO A 827 8.28 -36.68 0.65
N GLU A 828 7.75 -37.89 0.86
CA GLU A 828 6.39 -38.06 1.41
C GLU A 828 6.31 -37.55 2.85
N LYS A 829 5.18 -36.93 3.21
CA LYS A 829 4.97 -36.33 4.53
C LYS A 829 4.99 -37.39 5.64
N PRO A 830 5.81 -37.22 6.70
CA PRO A 830 5.76 -38.08 7.89
C PRO A 830 4.37 -38.17 8.54
N LYS A 831 4.12 -39.28 9.24
CA LYS A 831 2.87 -39.49 9.99
C LYS A 831 2.89 -38.66 11.28
N GLY A 832 1.84 -37.87 11.50
CA GLY A 832 1.64 -37.10 12.74
C GLY A 832 2.42 -35.79 12.87
N CYS A 833 3.17 -35.36 11.87
CA CYS A 833 3.97 -34.13 11.95
C CYS A 833 3.16 -32.81 11.85
N ASP A 834 1.87 -32.86 11.46
CA ASP A 834 1.03 -31.70 11.16
C ASP A 834 1.01 -30.63 12.28
N GLU A 835 0.95 -31.05 13.55
CA GLU A 835 1.01 -30.11 14.69
C GLU A 835 2.40 -29.46 14.82
N GLY A 836 3.47 -30.24 14.65
CA GLY A 836 4.85 -29.76 14.72
C GLY A 836 5.21 -28.80 13.58
N ILE A 837 4.71 -29.05 12.38
CA ILE A 837 4.82 -28.13 11.23
C ILE A 837 4.23 -26.75 11.57
N ILE A 838 3.06 -26.70 12.20
CA ILE A 838 2.43 -25.45 12.63
C ILE A 838 3.12 -24.84 13.86
N LYS A 839 3.61 -25.68 14.79
CA LYS A 839 4.35 -25.23 15.99
C LYS A 839 5.78 -24.78 15.72
N GLY A 840 6.35 -25.09 14.57
CA GLY A 840 7.65 -24.60 14.10
C GLY A 840 8.78 -25.65 14.06
N ILE A 841 8.58 -26.88 14.55
CA ILE A 841 9.57 -27.98 14.48
C ILE A 841 8.91 -29.35 14.55
N TYR A 842 9.45 -30.33 13.82
CA TYR A 842 9.15 -31.75 14.03
C TYR A 842 10.35 -32.65 13.67
N LEU A 843 10.35 -33.87 14.22
CA LEU A 843 11.35 -34.89 13.91
C LEU A 843 11.11 -35.42 12.49
N PHE A 844 12.01 -35.11 11.56
CA PHE A 844 11.93 -35.53 10.17
C PHE A 844 12.44 -36.96 9.98
N GLN A 845 13.60 -37.28 10.58
CA GLN A 845 14.23 -38.60 10.47
C GLN A 845 15.04 -38.91 11.74
N GLU A 846 14.95 -40.14 12.24
CA GLU A 846 15.73 -40.63 13.38
C GLU A 846 16.68 -41.73 12.91
N ASN A 847 17.99 -41.54 13.13
CA ASN A 847 19.04 -42.51 12.80
C ASN A 847 19.56 -43.18 14.07
N ASN A 848 19.52 -44.52 14.10
CA ASN A 848 19.92 -45.38 15.23
C ASN A 848 20.75 -46.58 14.74
N ASN A 849 21.83 -46.31 14.00
CA ASN A 849 22.72 -47.28 13.35
C ASN A 849 23.81 -47.86 14.27
N LYS A 850 23.52 -48.02 15.57
CA LYS A 850 24.41 -48.57 16.62
C LYS A 850 25.57 -47.64 17.01
N GLY A 851 25.46 -46.34 16.77
CA GLY A 851 26.36 -45.34 17.35
C GLY A 851 26.28 -45.32 18.88
N LYS A 852 27.43 -45.11 19.56
CA LYS A 852 27.44 -44.82 21.00
C LYS A 852 27.17 -43.35 21.32
N THR A 853 27.37 -42.48 20.34
CA THR A 853 27.24 -41.03 20.45
C THR A 853 26.15 -40.58 19.47
N LYS A 854 25.19 -39.81 19.98
CA LYS A 854 24.08 -39.26 19.21
C LYS A 854 24.13 -37.72 19.21
N VAL A 855 23.53 -37.08 18.20
CA VAL A 855 23.42 -35.62 18.08
C VAL A 855 22.05 -35.20 17.52
N GLN A 856 21.58 -34.01 17.87
CA GLN A 856 20.35 -33.42 17.36
C GLN A 856 20.69 -32.40 16.26
N LEU A 857 20.25 -32.63 15.02
CA LEU A 857 20.57 -31.79 13.86
C LEU A 857 19.32 -31.07 13.37
N LEU A 858 19.33 -29.73 13.40
CA LEU A 858 18.20 -28.87 13.05
C LEU A 858 18.48 -28.12 11.75
N GLY A 859 17.50 -28.07 10.85
CA GLY A 859 17.59 -27.26 9.64
C GLY A 859 16.26 -26.64 9.21
N SER A 860 16.32 -25.50 8.53
CA SER A 860 15.19 -24.85 7.85
C SER A 860 15.53 -24.56 6.38
N GLY A 861 14.51 -24.21 5.58
CA GLY A 861 14.69 -23.78 4.19
C GLY A 861 15.51 -24.76 3.36
N THR A 862 16.40 -24.27 2.49
CA THR A 862 17.28 -25.12 1.68
C THR A 862 18.38 -25.84 2.48
N ILE A 863 18.80 -25.28 3.62
CA ILE A 863 19.92 -25.79 4.42
C ILE A 863 19.56 -27.06 5.21
N LEU A 864 18.27 -27.35 5.42
CA LEU A 864 17.83 -28.68 5.88
C LEU A 864 18.35 -29.82 4.97
N ARG A 865 18.55 -29.56 3.66
CA ARG A 865 19.13 -30.55 2.73
C ARG A 865 20.62 -30.82 3.02
N GLU A 866 21.38 -29.80 3.38
CA GLU A 866 22.78 -29.93 3.81
C GLU A 866 22.87 -30.65 5.17
N ILE A 867 21.95 -30.37 6.09
CA ILE A 867 21.78 -31.10 7.36
C ILE A 867 21.48 -32.59 7.13
N ILE A 868 20.53 -32.93 6.25
CA ILE A 868 20.21 -34.33 5.89
C ILE A 868 21.43 -35.03 5.24
N ALA A 869 22.21 -34.32 4.44
CA ALA A 869 23.44 -34.86 3.84
C ALA A 869 24.54 -35.07 4.91
N ALA A 870 24.71 -34.13 5.84
CA ALA A 870 25.64 -34.23 6.96
C ALA A 870 25.29 -35.40 7.90
N ALA A 871 24.01 -35.60 8.22
CA ALA A 871 23.52 -36.72 9.03
C ALA A 871 23.93 -38.08 8.43
N LYS A 872 23.79 -38.24 7.11
CA LYS A 872 24.20 -39.45 6.37
C LYS A 872 25.72 -39.67 6.42
N ILE A 873 26.51 -38.60 6.33
CA ILE A 873 27.99 -38.66 6.44
C ILE A 873 28.41 -39.00 7.87
N LEU A 874 27.83 -38.36 8.89
CA LEU A 874 28.12 -38.62 10.30
C LEU A 874 27.87 -40.09 10.70
N SER A 875 26.74 -40.64 10.26
CA SER A 875 26.39 -42.03 10.55
C SER A 875 27.29 -43.02 9.78
N LYS A 876 27.57 -42.78 8.49
CA LYS A 876 28.35 -43.69 7.64
C LYS A 876 29.86 -43.63 7.89
N ASP A 877 30.44 -42.43 7.92
CA ASP A 877 31.89 -42.22 7.90
C ASP A 877 32.49 -42.09 9.31
N TYR A 878 31.66 -41.78 10.33
CA TYR A 878 32.10 -41.49 11.70
C TYR A 878 31.34 -42.29 12.79
N ASN A 879 30.37 -43.14 12.43
CA ASN A 879 29.54 -43.92 13.36
C ASN A 879 28.83 -43.07 14.44
N ILE A 880 28.43 -41.85 14.06
CA ILE A 880 27.67 -40.91 14.90
C ILE A 880 26.19 -40.95 14.49
N ASP A 881 25.32 -41.32 15.42
CA ASP A 881 23.89 -41.34 15.18
C ASP A 881 23.28 -39.94 15.33
N SER A 882 22.13 -39.71 14.68
CA SER A 882 21.54 -38.37 14.61
C SER A 882 20.03 -38.38 14.47
N ASP A 883 19.37 -37.51 15.24
CA ASP A 883 17.98 -37.13 15.00
C ASP A 883 17.96 -35.84 14.16
N VAL A 884 17.32 -35.89 13.00
CA VAL A 884 17.19 -34.77 12.06
C VAL A 884 15.82 -34.14 12.22
N TRP A 885 15.80 -32.83 12.49
CA TRP A 885 14.61 -32.05 12.74
C TRP A 885 14.42 -30.99 11.65
N SER A 886 13.24 -30.97 11.03
CA SER A 886 12.82 -29.83 10.21
C SER A 886 12.28 -28.74 11.13
N VAL A 887 12.84 -27.53 11.02
CA VAL A 887 12.42 -26.34 11.76
C VAL A 887 11.69 -25.40 10.81
N THR A 888 10.37 -25.54 10.74
CA THR A 888 9.51 -24.69 9.89
C THR A 888 9.37 -23.26 10.41
N SER A 889 9.62 -22.99 11.70
CA SER A 889 9.69 -21.62 12.24
C SER A 889 10.45 -21.54 13.57
N PHE A 890 11.63 -20.90 13.57
CA PHE A 890 12.31 -20.53 14.82
C PHE A 890 11.57 -19.40 15.58
N ASN A 891 10.86 -18.52 14.87
CA ASN A 891 10.17 -17.36 15.46
C ASN A 891 8.97 -17.78 16.34
N GLU A 892 8.09 -18.67 15.87
CA GLU A 892 6.94 -19.13 16.66
C GLU A 892 7.38 -20.06 17.81
N LEU A 893 8.50 -20.79 17.67
CA LEU A 893 9.11 -21.54 18.78
C LEU A 893 9.66 -20.63 19.88
N ARG A 894 10.30 -19.52 19.51
CA ARG A 894 10.70 -18.49 20.48
C ARG A 894 9.49 -17.88 21.16
N LYS A 895 8.40 -17.63 20.44
CA LYS A 895 7.14 -17.10 20.99
C LYS A 895 6.53 -18.04 22.05
N ASP A 896 6.38 -19.33 21.72
CA ASP A 896 5.94 -20.38 22.67
C ASP A 896 6.88 -20.50 23.88
N GLY A 897 8.20 -20.36 23.64
CA GLY A 897 9.23 -20.27 24.68
C GLY A 897 9.06 -19.09 25.63
N MET A 898 8.99 -17.87 25.10
CA MET A 898 8.80 -16.61 25.85
C MET A 898 7.49 -16.60 26.63
N GLU A 899 6.38 -17.05 26.03
CA GLU A 899 5.09 -17.14 26.71
C GLU A 899 5.11 -18.18 27.84
N THR A 900 5.76 -19.32 27.63
CA THR A 900 5.94 -20.36 28.65
C THR A 900 6.85 -19.91 29.79
N GLU A 901 7.97 -19.26 29.48
CA GLU A 901 8.89 -18.67 30.45
C GLU A 901 8.19 -17.59 31.29
N ARG A 902 7.52 -16.64 30.65
CA ARG A 902 6.72 -15.61 31.32
C ARG A 902 5.64 -16.23 32.21
N TRP A 903 4.96 -17.28 31.77
CA TRP A 903 3.99 -17.98 32.62
C TRP A 903 4.66 -18.62 33.84
N ASN A 904 5.79 -19.30 33.66
CA ASN A 904 6.54 -19.92 34.76
C ASN A 904 7.02 -18.87 35.79
N LEU A 905 7.54 -17.73 35.35
CA LEU A 905 8.00 -16.63 36.23
C LEU A 905 6.84 -16.01 37.02
N LEU A 906 5.64 -15.94 36.44
CA LEU A 906 4.44 -15.42 37.12
C LEU A 906 3.74 -16.45 38.02
N ASN A 907 4.12 -17.73 37.95
CA ASN A 907 3.48 -18.82 38.71
C ASN A 907 4.55 -19.72 39.37
N PRO A 908 5.40 -19.18 40.27
CA PRO A 908 6.57 -19.90 40.82
C PRO A 908 6.21 -21.10 41.71
N ASN A 909 4.99 -21.13 42.26
CA ASN A 909 4.49 -22.24 43.09
C ASN A 909 3.81 -23.34 42.27
N GLU A 910 3.57 -23.11 40.97
CA GLU A 910 2.92 -24.07 40.09
C GLU A 910 3.92 -25.04 39.45
N LYS A 911 3.41 -26.18 38.95
CA LYS A 911 4.24 -27.10 38.16
C LYS A 911 4.67 -26.41 36.86
N ARG A 912 5.96 -26.10 36.74
CA ARG A 912 6.54 -25.43 35.56
C ARG A 912 6.08 -26.09 34.25
N LYS A 913 5.50 -25.28 33.37
CA LYS A 913 5.17 -25.66 31.99
C LYS A 913 6.45 -25.82 31.18
N LYS A 914 6.47 -26.81 30.31
CA LYS A 914 7.49 -26.99 29.26
C LYS A 914 7.05 -26.31 27.96
N SER A 915 7.96 -25.60 27.30
CA SER A 915 7.72 -25.05 25.96
C SER A 915 7.66 -26.18 24.92
N TYR A 916 7.29 -25.87 23.68
CA TYR A 916 7.31 -26.85 22.59
C TYR A 916 8.72 -27.39 22.35
N VAL A 917 9.74 -26.51 22.30
CA VAL A 917 11.16 -26.86 22.19
C VAL A 917 11.60 -27.87 23.28
N GLN A 918 11.21 -27.63 24.53
CA GLN A 918 11.52 -28.55 25.63
C GLN A 918 10.82 -29.92 25.49
N LYS A 919 9.60 -29.96 24.94
CA LYS A 919 8.87 -31.23 24.70
C LYS A 919 9.48 -32.04 23.56
N CYS A 920 10.10 -31.39 22.57
CA CYS A 920 10.81 -32.08 21.48
C CYS A 920 12.08 -32.78 22.00
N PHE A 921 12.85 -32.12 22.88
CA PHE A 921 14.19 -32.59 23.25
C PHE A 921 14.28 -33.33 24.60
N GLU A 922 13.23 -33.37 25.44
CA GLU A 922 13.26 -33.96 26.80
C GLU A 922 13.61 -35.46 26.89
N LYS A 923 13.62 -36.20 25.77
CA LYS A 923 13.90 -37.64 25.68
C LYS A 923 14.82 -37.95 24.50
N ARG A 924 15.78 -37.06 24.26
CA ARG A 924 16.69 -37.07 23.11
C ARG A 924 18.12 -36.92 23.61
N ASP A 925 19.08 -37.57 22.97
CA ASP A 925 20.47 -37.59 23.42
C ASP A 925 21.38 -36.65 22.61
N GLY A 926 22.49 -36.25 23.23
CA GLY A 926 23.51 -35.39 22.63
C GLY A 926 23.21 -33.88 22.62
N PRO A 927 24.16 -33.06 22.11
CA PRO A 927 23.97 -31.63 21.88
C PRO A 927 23.12 -31.34 20.63
N ILE A 928 22.80 -30.06 20.42
CA ILE A 928 22.09 -29.55 19.25
C ILE A 928 23.03 -28.77 18.34
N VAL A 929 23.01 -29.08 17.04
CA VAL A 929 23.62 -28.27 15.97
C VAL A 929 22.51 -27.80 15.03
N ALA A 930 22.39 -26.50 14.80
CA ALA A 930 21.32 -25.90 14.00
C ALA A 930 21.90 -25.03 12.88
N ALA A 931 21.45 -25.24 11.63
CA ALA A 931 21.90 -24.49 10.46
C ALA A 931 20.72 -23.95 9.64
N SER A 932 20.85 -22.74 9.09
CA SER A 932 19.83 -22.11 8.24
C SER A 932 20.48 -21.22 7.17
N ASP A 933 19.73 -20.81 6.14
CA ASP A 933 20.21 -19.87 5.11
C ASP A 933 20.13 -18.39 5.54
N TYR A 934 20.10 -18.17 6.87
CA TYR A 934 19.99 -16.89 7.56
C TYR A 934 21.10 -16.78 8.62
N THR A 935 21.35 -15.57 9.14
CA THR A 935 22.34 -15.33 10.20
C THR A 935 22.12 -16.23 11.43
N ARG A 936 23.19 -16.57 12.15
CA ARG A 936 23.16 -17.49 13.32
C ARG A 936 22.11 -17.09 14.35
N SER A 937 21.87 -15.79 14.54
CA SER A 937 20.82 -15.25 15.42
C SER A 937 19.40 -15.77 15.12
N PHE A 938 19.10 -16.19 13.89
CA PHE A 938 17.78 -16.75 13.55
C PHE A 938 17.56 -18.13 14.15
N SER A 939 18.58 -19.00 14.17
CA SER A 939 18.48 -20.33 14.81
C SER A 939 18.80 -20.28 16.30
N ASP A 940 19.73 -19.41 16.74
CA ASP A 940 20.13 -19.28 18.13
C ASP A 940 19.01 -18.75 19.06
N GLN A 941 17.99 -18.11 18.49
CA GLN A 941 16.89 -17.50 19.25
C GLN A 941 16.08 -18.47 20.13
N ILE A 942 16.20 -19.79 19.89
CA ILE A 942 15.56 -20.84 20.72
C ILE A 942 16.49 -21.47 21.78
N ARG A 943 17.77 -21.09 21.81
CA ARG A 943 18.78 -21.55 22.80
C ARG A 943 18.29 -21.53 24.26
N PRO A 944 17.56 -20.49 24.75
CA PRO A 944 17.09 -20.46 26.14
C PRO A 944 16.05 -21.54 26.50
N TYR A 945 15.47 -22.22 25.50
CA TYR A 945 14.37 -23.17 25.67
C TYR A 945 14.82 -24.63 25.55
N THR A 946 16.10 -24.91 25.78
CA THR A 946 16.66 -26.26 25.91
C THR A 946 17.72 -26.30 27.01
N ASP A 947 17.91 -27.47 27.61
CA ASP A 947 18.98 -27.80 28.56
C ASP A 947 20.22 -28.38 27.86
N LYS A 948 20.16 -28.55 26.54
CA LYS A 948 21.25 -29.07 25.70
C LYS A 948 22.17 -27.94 25.24
N GLN A 949 23.46 -28.25 25.08
CA GLN A 949 24.39 -27.36 24.41
C GLN A 949 23.96 -27.13 22.95
N PHE A 950 24.02 -25.88 22.51
CA PHE A 950 23.42 -25.41 21.26
C PHE A 950 24.46 -24.67 20.41
N TYR A 951 24.69 -25.17 19.20
CA TYR A 951 25.65 -24.62 18.25
C TYR A 951 24.91 -24.13 17.00
N ALA A 952 24.86 -22.81 16.82
CA ALA A 952 24.23 -22.15 15.68
C ALA A 952 25.23 -21.91 14.54
N LEU A 953 24.86 -22.37 13.34
CA LEU A 953 25.49 -22.07 12.05
C LEU A 953 24.51 -21.24 11.21
N GLY A 954 25.04 -20.36 10.37
CA GLY A 954 24.23 -19.37 9.67
C GLY A 954 25.07 -18.37 8.87
N THR A 955 24.38 -17.64 8.00
CA THR A 955 24.93 -16.86 6.88
C THR A 955 25.13 -15.39 7.25
N ASP A 956 25.86 -15.16 8.34
CA ASP A 956 26.28 -13.85 8.81
C ASP A 956 27.21 -13.16 7.81
N GLY A 957 27.06 -11.83 7.66
CA GLY A 957 27.83 -11.03 6.70
C GLY A 957 27.08 -10.71 5.40
N TYR A 958 27.75 -9.99 4.51
CA TYR A 958 27.18 -9.54 3.23
C TYR A 958 27.21 -10.62 2.15
N GLY A 959 26.14 -10.66 1.35
CA GLY A 959 26.02 -11.51 0.17
C GLY A 959 27.05 -11.18 -0.92
N ARG A 960 27.27 -12.14 -1.83
CA ARG A 960 28.20 -12.05 -2.97
C ARG A 960 27.80 -13.03 -4.07
N SER A 961 28.11 -12.71 -5.32
CA SER A 961 27.74 -13.53 -6.48
C SER A 961 28.69 -14.72 -6.65
N ASP A 962 28.17 -15.94 -6.55
CA ASP A 962 28.89 -17.20 -6.83
C ASP A 962 27.86 -18.34 -7.06
N THR A 963 28.30 -19.60 -7.15
CA THR A 963 27.43 -20.78 -7.13
C THR A 963 26.90 -21.08 -5.73
N ARG A 964 25.69 -21.67 -5.62
CA ARG A 964 25.10 -22.11 -4.34
C ARG A 964 26.08 -22.92 -3.48
N LYS A 965 26.85 -23.82 -4.11
CA LYS A 965 27.88 -24.64 -3.43
C LYS A 965 28.97 -23.76 -2.80
N ASN A 966 29.54 -22.84 -3.57
CA ASN A 966 30.61 -21.98 -3.07
C ASN A 966 30.10 -21.01 -2.00
N LEU A 967 28.87 -20.50 -2.12
CA LEU A 967 28.26 -19.66 -1.09
C LEU A 967 28.01 -20.44 0.21
N ARG A 968 27.53 -21.68 0.15
CA ARG A 968 27.37 -22.53 1.35
C ARG A 968 28.72 -22.86 2.01
N LYS A 969 29.77 -23.09 1.21
CA LYS A 969 31.15 -23.24 1.72
C LYS A 969 31.69 -21.95 2.33
N PHE A 970 31.40 -20.81 1.70
CA PHE A 970 31.83 -19.49 2.13
C PHE A 970 31.17 -19.05 3.45
N PHE A 971 29.85 -19.25 3.60
CA PHE A 971 29.09 -18.97 4.81
C PHE A 971 29.14 -20.10 5.86
N GLU A 972 29.91 -21.17 5.63
CA GLU A 972 30.13 -22.28 6.57
C GLU A 972 28.85 -23.08 6.93
N VAL A 973 27.91 -23.16 5.98
CA VAL A 973 26.61 -23.85 6.11
C VAL A 973 26.42 -25.02 5.12
N ASP A 974 27.48 -25.42 4.39
CA ASP A 974 27.46 -26.66 3.63
C ASP A 974 27.57 -27.91 4.53
N LYS A 975 27.17 -29.07 4.02
CA LYS A 975 27.29 -30.36 4.72
C LYS A 975 28.71 -30.68 5.23
N GLU A 976 29.75 -30.13 4.61
CA GLU A 976 31.15 -30.41 4.94
C GLU A 976 31.56 -29.67 6.22
N HIS A 977 31.20 -28.38 6.33
CA HIS A 977 31.31 -27.60 7.55
C HIS A 977 30.38 -28.13 8.65
N ILE A 978 29.13 -28.48 8.33
CA ILE A 978 28.19 -29.07 9.31
C ILE A 978 28.76 -30.35 9.91
N VAL A 979 29.33 -31.28 9.10
CA VAL A 979 30.00 -32.49 9.63
C VAL A 979 31.19 -32.13 10.51
N ALA A 980 32.11 -31.31 10.02
CA ALA A 980 33.33 -30.97 10.76
C ALA A 980 33.04 -30.24 12.08
N TYR A 981 32.12 -29.28 12.07
CA TYR A 981 31.72 -28.52 13.26
C TYR A 981 30.86 -29.36 14.22
N THR A 982 30.06 -30.32 13.73
CA THR A 982 29.39 -31.30 14.59
C THR A 982 30.40 -32.18 15.33
N LEU A 983 31.45 -32.64 14.64
CA LEU A 983 32.52 -33.41 15.28
C LEU A 983 33.31 -32.53 16.27
N SER A 984 33.58 -31.27 15.96
CA SER A 984 34.17 -30.31 16.93
C SER A 984 33.28 -30.09 18.16
N ALA A 985 31.97 -29.96 17.99
CA ALA A 985 31.01 -29.85 19.09
C ALA A 985 31.02 -31.11 19.97
N LEU A 986 30.92 -32.30 19.37
CA LEU A 986 30.97 -33.56 20.09
C LEU A 986 32.32 -33.78 20.81
N ALA A 987 33.44 -33.28 20.26
CA ALA A 987 34.75 -33.33 20.90
C ALA A 987 34.88 -32.35 22.07
N ASN A 988 34.29 -31.16 21.97
CA ASN A 988 34.22 -30.19 23.08
C ASN A 988 33.38 -30.73 24.25
N GLU A 989 32.27 -31.40 23.94
CA GLU A 989 31.42 -32.13 24.90
C GLU A 989 32.03 -33.47 25.38
N GLN A 990 33.27 -33.79 24.97
CA GLN A 990 34.01 -34.99 25.36
C GLN A 990 33.34 -36.33 24.96
N LEU A 991 32.43 -36.29 23.98
CA LEU A 991 31.67 -37.44 23.46
C LEU A 991 32.40 -38.20 22.32
N ILE A 992 33.44 -37.59 21.73
CA ILE A 992 34.37 -38.19 20.76
C ILE A 992 35.80 -37.63 20.94
N ALA A 993 36.78 -38.14 20.19
CA ALA A 993 38.15 -37.62 20.24
C ALA A 993 38.32 -36.38 19.33
N SER A 994 39.11 -35.40 19.77
CA SER A 994 39.42 -34.21 18.96
C SER A 994 40.22 -34.51 17.68
N THR A 995 40.78 -35.72 17.55
CA THR A 995 41.33 -36.24 16.30
C THR A 995 40.30 -36.35 15.19
N ASP A 996 39.05 -36.66 15.51
CA ASP A 996 38.02 -36.96 14.51
C ASP A 996 37.55 -35.67 13.82
N ALA A 997 37.40 -34.60 14.61
CA ALA A 997 37.20 -33.24 14.13
C ALA A 997 38.38 -32.74 13.28
N LYS A 998 39.62 -32.91 13.74
CA LYS A 998 40.84 -32.53 12.97
C LYS A 998 40.94 -33.30 11.65
N ASN A 999 40.61 -34.59 11.66
CA ASN A 999 40.59 -35.43 10.46
C ASN A 999 39.49 -34.97 9.49
N ALA A 1000 38.31 -34.56 9.96
CA ALA A 1000 37.26 -33.98 9.13
C ALA A 1000 37.68 -32.64 8.51
N ILE A 1001 38.19 -31.70 9.30
CA ILE A 1001 38.70 -30.39 8.83
C ILE A 1001 39.71 -30.58 7.69
N LYS A 1002 40.65 -31.53 7.85
CA LYS A 1002 41.63 -31.89 6.82
C LYS A 1002 40.99 -32.58 5.61
N LYS A 1003 40.08 -33.54 5.80
CA LYS A 1003 39.39 -34.30 4.74
C LYS A 1003 38.59 -33.40 3.79
N TYR A 1004 37.93 -32.38 4.33
CA TYR A 1004 37.06 -31.46 3.57
C TYR A 1004 37.76 -30.19 3.08
N ASN A 1005 39.05 -30.03 3.37
CA ASN A 1005 39.82 -28.82 3.07
C ASN A 1005 39.08 -27.57 3.58
N ILE A 1006 38.82 -27.55 4.88
CA ILE A 1006 38.29 -26.39 5.60
C ILE A 1006 39.49 -25.52 6.01
N ASP A 1007 39.47 -24.27 5.53
CA ASP A 1007 40.46 -23.27 5.88
C ASP A 1007 40.25 -22.81 7.33
N GLN A 1008 41.33 -22.82 8.12
CA GLN A 1008 41.34 -22.44 9.54
C GLN A 1008 41.75 -20.98 9.75
N GLU A 1009 42.42 -20.36 8.76
CA GLU A 1009 42.86 -18.95 8.79
C GLU A 1009 41.87 -18.02 8.05
N LYS A 1010 40.87 -18.61 7.36
CA LYS A 1010 39.77 -17.89 6.72
C LYS A 1010 39.09 -16.94 7.69
N LEU A 1011 39.08 -15.65 7.33
CA LEU A 1011 38.34 -14.64 8.06
C LEU A 1011 36.84 -14.97 8.07
N PHE A 1012 36.24 -14.93 9.27
CA PHE A 1012 34.80 -15.06 9.46
C PHE A 1012 34.04 -14.06 8.56
N PRO A 1013 32.95 -14.44 7.85
CA PRO A 1013 32.39 -13.63 6.76
C PRO A 1013 31.95 -12.19 7.07
N THR A 1014 31.84 -11.78 8.34
CA THR A 1014 31.59 -10.39 8.75
C THR A 1014 32.86 -9.53 8.90
N LYS A 1015 34.05 -10.06 8.59
CA LYS A 1015 35.37 -9.41 8.74
C LYS A 1015 36.16 -9.27 7.43
N LEU A 1016 35.49 -9.50 6.29
CA LEU A 1016 36.05 -9.45 4.93
C LEU A 1016 35.78 -8.10 4.24
#